data_AF-A0A8C6US59-F1
#
_entry.id   AF-A0A8C6US59-F1
#
_cell.length_a   1.000
_cell.length_b   1.000
_cell.length_c   1.000
_cell.angle_alpha   90.00
_cell.angle_beta   90.00
_cell.angle_gamma   90.00
#
_symmetry.space_group_name_H-M   'P 1'
#
loop_
_entity.id
_entity.type
_entity.pdbx_description
1 polymer ?
#
loop_
_entity_poly.entity_id
_entity_poly.type
_entity_poly.pdbx_seq_one_letter_code
_entity_poly.pdbx_strand_id
1 'polypeptide(L)'
;MDVILYTIHFTFYLRLGISFPWESCPRGEPIVHIFSGRGNRSTQRKSTHANSTEKGPVQVGIEPGSFLAVIHEPPNLAKGTQIRSQYEKMCNFRYNSEDGYADDGKIQETCLEKFSSRDYIMEYFQAGGSPEHVIQLLSENYSAVAQTVNLLAEWLIQMGVEPAQVQERVENHLKSLLIKHFDPQKADSIFTVEGETPAWLEQMIAHTTWRDLFYKLAEAHPDCLMLNFTVKLISDQLEVFSRVLRTSLSTLLDGGEENLEKNLPEFAKMVCHGEHTYLFAQAMMSILAQEEQGGSAVRRIGQEVQKSAHERGHDASQITLALGTAAAYPRACQALGAMLSKGALNPADITVLFKMFSSMDPPPVELIRVPAFLDLFMQSLFKPGSKINQDHKHKYIHILAYAASVVETWKKNKRVNINKDELKSSSKAIETVHNLCCNENKGATELVAELGTLYQCIRFPVVAMGVLKWVDWTVSEPRYFQLQTDHTPVHLALLDEICTCHQLLHPQVLQLLIKLFETEHSQLDVMEQLELKKTLLDRMVHLLSRGYVLPVVGYIRKCLEKLNTDISLIRYFVTEVLDVIAPPYTSDFVQLFLPILENDSIAGTIRAEGEHDPVAEFIGKSRVFPSFGPKRMGRLISYAVPIFKWFSVSWYCYDVCRQQ
;
A
#
# COMPACT_ATOMS: atom_id res chain seq x y z
N MET A 1 36.06 -2.18 1.39
CA MET A 1 36.00 -1.59 0.03
C MET A 1 35.80 -2.67 -1.02
N ASP A 2 36.73 -3.62 -1.10
CA ASP A 2 36.93 -4.55 -2.21
C ASP A 2 35.67 -5.34 -2.60
N VAL A 3 34.95 -5.90 -1.62
CA VAL A 3 33.73 -6.69 -1.87
C VAL A 3 32.66 -5.92 -2.68
N ILE A 4 32.56 -4.59 -2.49
CA ILE A 4 31.59 -3.75 -3.21
C ILE A 4 32.06 -3.53 -4.66
N LEU A 5 33.34 -3.18 -4.85
CA LEU A 5 33.96 -3.04 -6.18
C LEU A 5 33.91 -4.34 -7.00
N TYR A 6 34.18 -5.48 -6.37
CA TYR A 6 34.07 -6.81 -7.01
C TYR A 6 32.64 -7.14 -7.44
N THR A 7 31.62 -6.71 -6.71
CA THR A 7 30.20 -6.98 -7.03
C THR A 7 29.75 -6.26 -8.30
N ILE A 8 30.23 -5.03 -8.52
CA ILE A 8 29.92 -4.24 -9.74
C ILE A 8 30.50 -4.93 -10.98
N HIS A 9 31.75 -5.41 -10.92
CA HIS A 9 32.39 -6.12 -12.02
C HIS A 9 31.73 -7.48 -12.33
N PHE A 10 31.29 -8.20 -11.31
CA PHE A 10 30.64 -9.52 -11.42
C PHE A 10 29.34 -9.45 -12.23
N THR A 11 28.50 -8.45 -11.94
CA THR A 11 27.15 -8.32 -12.54
C THR A 11 27.17 -7.91 -14.02
N PHE A 12 28.27 -7.28 -14.48
CA PHE A 12 28.39 -6.79 -15.86
C PHE A 12 28.80 -7.90 -16.86
N TYR A 13 29.72 -8.78 -16.47
CA TYR A 13 30.28 -9.81 -17.37
C TYR A 13 29.27 -10.89 -17.79
N LEU A 14 28.43 -11.34 -16.85
CA LEU A 14 27.38 -12.36 -17.11
C LEU A 14 26.33 -11.93 -18.14
N ARG A 15 26.28 -10.65 -18.53
CA ARG A 15 25.24 -10.09 -19.41
C ARG A 15 25.66 -9.87 -20.87
N LEU A 16 26.93 -10.06 -21.22
CA LEU A 16 27.46 -9.71 -22.55
C LEU A 16 27.89 -10.90 -23.42
N GLY A 17 28.14 -12.09 -22.86
CA GLY A 17 28.30 -13.32 -23.64
C GLY A 17 29.46 -13.34 -24.65
N ILE A 18 30.54 -12.58 -24.41
CA ILE A 18 31.66 -12.43 -25.34
C ILE A 18 32.72 -13.52 -25.09
N SER A 19 32.81 -14.50 -25.99
CA SER A 19 33.95 -15.41 -26.08
C SER A 19 35.05 -14.83 -26.99
N PHE A 20 36.32 -14.89 -26.58
CA PHE A 20 37.48 -14.54 -27.41
C PHE A 20 38.46 -15.73 -27.54
N PRO A 21 38.97 -16.06 -28.74
CA PRO A 21 39.74 -17.29 -28.96
C PRO A 21 41.26 -17.11 -28.97
N TRP A 22 41.97 -18.20 -28.64
CA TRP A 22 43.39 -18.51 -28.88
C TRP A 22 43.47 -20.00 -29.30
N GLU A 23 44.27 -20.46 -30.25
CA GLU A 23 44.99 -19.76 -31.34
C GLU A 23 45.37 -20.76 -32.48
N SER A 24 45.61 -20.25 -33.70
CA SER A 24 46.58 -20.75 -34.71
C SER A 24 46.55 -22.20 -35.31
N CYS A 25 46.00 -22.29 -36.55
CA CYS A 25 46.63 -22.91 -37.77
C CYS A 25 46.82 -24.48 -37.92
N PRO A 26 47.09 -25.01 -39.15
CA PRO A 26 46.45 -24.75 -40.46
C PRO A 26 46.30 -26.00 -41.42
N ARG A 27 45.74 -25.77 -42.64
CA ARG A 27 45.76 -26.58 -43.91
C ARG A 27 44.62 -27.60 -44.14
N GLY A 28 44.03 -27.62 -45.36
CA GLY A 28 43.16 -28.74 -45.78
C GLY A 28 42.12 -28.59 -46.91
N GLU A 29 42.27 -27.72 -47.92
CA GLU A 29 41.52 -27.86 -49.19
C GLU A 29 42.14 -28.98 -50.09
N PRO A 30 41.49 -29.55 -51.14
CA PRO A 30 40.32 -29.03 -51.89
C PRO A 30 39.26 -30.05 -52.45
N ILE A 31 38.27 -29.52 -53.20
CA ILE A 31 37.54 -30.11 -54.37
C ILE A 31 36.32 -31.08 -54.18
N VAL A 32 35.14 -30.54 -54.56
CA VAL A 32 34.02 -31.04 -55.44
C VAL A 32 33.57 -32.52 -55.43
N HIS A 33 32.24 -32.76 -55.32
CA HIS A 33 31.35 -33.64 -56.16
C HIS A 33 29.94 -33.80 -55.47
N ILE A 34 28.77 -34.06 -56.09
CA ILE A 34 28.19 -33.68 -57.41
C ILE A 34 26.65 -33.99 -57.43
N PHE A 35 25.80 -33.15 -58.09
CA PHE A 35 24.39 -33.42 -58.55
C PHE A 35 23.32 -33.82 -57.48
N SER A 36 21.99 -33.79 -57.68
CA SER A 36 21.02 -33.12 -58.59
C SER A 36 19.59 -33.28 -58.00
N GLY A 37 18.50 -32.63 -58.42
CA GLY A 37 18.24 -31.64 -59.48
C GLY A 37 16.71 -31.51 -59.77
N ARG A 38 16.34 -30.81 -60.86
CA ARG A 38 14.95 -30.42 -61.29
C ARG A 38 14.34 -29.32 -60.39
N GLY A 39 13.70 -28.25 -60.88
CA GLY A 39 13.31 -27.82 -62.24
C GLY A 39 11.79 -27.74 -62.40
N ASN A 40 11.18 -26.85 -63.21
CA ASN A 40 11.71 -25.79 -64.10
C ASN A 40 10.52 -24.86 -64.54
N ARG A 41 10.82 -23.72 -65.20
CA ARG A 41 9.90 -22.69 -65.78
C ARG A 41 9.28 -21.75 -64.72
N SER A 42 9.19 -20.42 -64.85
CA SER A 42 9.09 -19.46 -65.99
C SER A 42 7.67 -19.37 -66.61
N THR A 43 7.18 -18.24 -67.14
CA THR A 43 7.86 -17.00 -67.64
C THR A 43 6.85 -15.83 -67.82
N GLN A 44 7.26 -14.56 -67.57
CA GLN A 44 6.70 -13.30 -68.17
C GLN A 44 5.19 -12.99 -67.94
N ARG A 45 4.59 -11.80 -68.15
CA ARG A 45 4.92 -10.36 -68.45
C ARG A 45 3.69 -9.52 -67.93
N LYS A 46 3.49 -8.18 -68.02
CA LYS A 46 4.03 -6.97 -68.68
C LYS A 46 3.67 -5.75 -67.77
N SER A 47 4.40 -4.62 -67.70
CA SER A 47 4.21 -3.30 -68.38
C SER A 47 2.75 -2.75 -68.45
N THR A 48 2.42 -1.45 -68.28
CA THR A 48 3.11 -0.21 -68.72
C THR A 48 2.55 1.10 -68.08
N HIS A 49 3.40 2.13 -67.88
CA HIS A 49 3.17 3.60 -68.00
C HIS A 49 2.18 4.37 -67.05
N ALA A 50 2.27 5.71 -66.85
CA ALA A 50 3.39 6.70 -66.91
C ALA A 50 2.97 8.15 -66.43
N ASN A 51 3.97 9.04 -66.29
CA ASN A 51 3.95 10.53 -66.16
C ASN A 51 3.62 11.12 -64.76
N SER A 52 4.28 12.16 -64.18
CA SER A 52 5.06 13.35 -64.64
C SER A 52 4.19 14.54 -65.11
N THR A 53 4.48 15.84 -64.86
CA THR A 53 5.61 16.59 -64.23
C THR A 53 5.17 18.05 -63.93
N GLU A 54 5.94 18.86 -63.16
CA GLU A 54 6.49 20.21 -63.54
C GLU A 54 7.09 21.02 -62.35
N LYS A 55 7.69 22.21 -62.62
CA LYS A 55 8.54 23.00 -61.68
C LYS A 55 8.44 24.54 -61.86
N GLY A 56 8.26 25.28 -60.75
CA GLY A 56 8.83 26.63 -60.45
C GLY A 56 8.68 27.77 -61.50
N PRO A 57 9.48 28.86 -61.41
CA PRO A 57 10.31 29.38 -60.29
C PRO A 57 9.43 30.34 -59.42
N VAL A 58 9.77 31.48 -58.78
CA VAL A 58 10.94 32.40 -58.61
C VAL A 58 10.82 33.02 -57.17
N GLN A 59 11.78 33.73 -56.57
CA GLN A 59 13.06 33.28 -55.97
C GLN A 59 13.74 34.48 -55.26
N VAL A 60 13.37 34.77 -54.00
CA VAL A 60 14.00 35.78 -53.11
C VAL A 60 13.87 35.28 -51.66
N GLY A 61 14.84 35.43 -50.75
CA GLY A 61 16.22 35.92 -50.87
C GLY A 61 16.82 36.28 -49.50
N ILE A 62 18.15 36.42 -49.43
CA ILE A 62 18.97 36.66 -48.21
C ILE A 62 19.03 35.47 -47.23
N GLU A 63 20.17 35.34 -46.54
CA GLU A 63 20.67 34.13 -45.88
C GLU A 63 20.43 34.11 -44.35
N PRO A 64 20.22 32.92 -43.73
CA PRO A 64 20.29 32.76 -42.28
C PRO A 64 21.73 32.47 -41.82
N GLY A 65 22.18 33.18 -40.79
CA GLY A 65 23.54 33.07 -40.24
C GLY A 65 23.83 31.75 -39.50
N SER A 66 25.08 31.32 -39.56
CA SER A 66 25.59 30.09 -38.95
C SER A 66 25.75 30.17 -37.42
N PHE A 67 25.41 29.10 -36.70
CA PHE A 67 26.19 28.65 -35.54
C PHE A 67 26.14 27.13 -35.43
N LEU A 68 27.31 26.49 -35.29
CA LEU A 68 27.43 25.05 -35.04
C LEU A 68 27.45 24.77 -33.53
N ALA A 69 26.70 23.76 -33.11
CA ALA A 69 26.94 23.01 -31.88
C ALA A 69 26.80 21.51 -32.21
N VAL A 70 27.87 20.74 -32.05
CA VAL A 70 27.95 19.36 -32.52
C VAL A 70 27.51 18.39 -31.42
N ILE A 71 26.51 17.56 -31.73
CA ILE A 71 26.20 16.36 -30.94
C ILE A 71 27.20 15.28 -31.39
N HIS A 72 28.01 14.78 -30.45
CA HIS A 72 29.02 13.75 -30.74
C HIS A 72 28.54 12.36 -30.32
N GLU A 73 28.40 11.46 -31.29
CA GLU A 73 28.28 10.01 -31.05
C GLU A 73 29.63 9.40 -30.59
N PRO A 74 29.62 8.27 -29.86
CA PRO A 74 30.78 7.81 -29.09
C PRO A 74 31.88 7.12 -29.93
N PRO A 75 33.16 7.55 -29.83
CA PRO A 75 34.27 6.94 -30.56
C PRO A 75 34.95 5.82 -29.75
N ASN A 76 34.72 4.55 -30.10
CA ASN A 76 35.35 3.43 -29.38
C ASN A 76 35.79 2.25 -30.27
N LEU A 77 36.58 2.53 -31.32
CA LEU A 77 37.24 1.47 -32.13
C LEU A 77 38.61 1.89 -32.72
N ALA A 78 39.45 2.60 -31.95
CA ALA A 78 40.75 3.10 -32.45
C ALA A 78 41.96 2.89 -31.52
N LYS A 79 41.78 2.74 -30.20
CA LYS A 79 42.90 2.73 -29.24
C LYS A 79 43.78 1.46 -29.25
N GLY A 80 43.30 0.34 -29.83
CA GLY A 80 44.04 -0.93 -29.86
C GLY A 80 45.31 -0.92 -30.72
N THR A 81 45.37 -0.07 -31.76
CA THR A 81 46.47 -0.09 -32.74
C THR A 81 47.70 0.70 -32.29
N GLN A 82 47.52 1.69 -31.40
CA GLN A 82 48.58 2.64 -31.04
C GLN A 82 49.50 2.11 -29.93
N ILE A 83 48.96 1.32 -28.99
CA ILE A 83 49.72 0.69 -27.89
C ILE A 83 50.76 -0.30 -28.44
N ARG A 84 50.39 -1.11 -29.45
CA ARG A 84 51.28 -2.11 -30.05
C ARG A 84 52.55 -1.48 -30.65
N SER A 85 52.45 -0.26 -31.18
CA SER A 85 53.58 0.49 -31.75
C SER A 85 54.50 1.14 -30.71
N GLN A 86 54.13 1.21 -29.43
CA GLN A 86 55.00 1.72 -28.36
C GLN A 86 55.83 0.59 -27.73
N TYR A 87 55.25 -0.59 -27.51
CA TYR A 87 55.97 -1.74 -26.96
C TYR A 87 57.18 -2.16 -27.82
N GLU A 88 57.03 -2.20 -29.15
CA GLU A 88 58.12 -2.55 -30.08
C GLU A 88 59.29 -1.54 -30.10
N LYS A 89 59.16 -0.38 -29.43
CA LYS A 89 60.22 0.63 -29.30
C LYS A 89 60.96 0.64 -27.96
N MET A 90 60.47 -0.08 -26.94
CA MET A 90 61.14 -0.13 -25.63
C MET A 90 62.20 -1.24 -25.52
N CYS A 91 62.15 -2.28 -26.36
CA CYS A 91 63.07 -3.42 -26.32
C CYS A 91 64.49 -3.13 -26.89
N ASN A 92 64.99 -1.88 -26.81
CA ASN A 92 66.23 -1.48 -27.50
C ASN A 92 66.99 -0.34 -26.81
N PHE A 93 67.35 -0.52 -25.53
CA PHE A 93 68.44 0.24 -24.90
C PHE A 93 69.39 -0.67 -24.13
N ARG A 94 70.67 -0.28 -24.06
CA ARG A 94 71.77 -1.15 -23.62
C ARG A 94 71.91 -1.20 -22.10
N TYR A 95 72.32 -2.37 -21.61
CA TYR A 95 73.02 -2.52 -20.33
C TYR A 95 74.22 -1.56 -20.28
N ASN A 96 74.27 -0.72 -19.26
CA ASN A 96 75.48 -0.06 -18.74
C ASN A 96 75.45 -0.26 -17.23
N SER A 97 76.48 -0.92 -16.69
CA SER A 97 76.58 -1.28 -15.26
C SER A 97 77.69 -0.48 -14.60
N GLU A 98 77.33 0.48 -13.74
CA GLU A 98 78.22 1.11 -12.76
C GLU A 98 77.47 1.27 -11.43
N ASP A 99 78.17 1.08 -10.31
CA ASP A 99 77.58 0.80 -9.00
C ASP A 99 77.10 2.04 -8.21
N GLY A 100 76.09 1.87 -7.37
CA GLY A 100 75.58 2.91 -6.48
C GLY A 100 74.51 2.44 -5.50
N TYR A 101 74.90 1.70 -4.45
CA TYR A 101 73.98 1.28 -3.37
C TYR A 101 73.41 2.49 -2.61
N ALA A 102 72.08 2.68 -2.65
CA ALA A 102 71.42 3.85 -2.09
C ALA A 102 70.04 3.54 -1.44
N ASP A 103 70.09 3.04 -0.20
CA ASP A 103 69.02 3.16 0.81
C ASP A 103 67.61 2.70 0.41
N ASP A 104 67.46 1.39 0.17
CA ASP A 104 66.19 0.71 -0.20
C ASP A 104 64.99 1.12 0.67
N GLY A 105 65.19 1.40 1.97
CA GLY A 105 64.12 1.76 2.90
C GLY A 105 63.39 3.04 2.51
N LYS A 106 64.10 4.07 2.03
CA LYS A 106 63.46 5.31 1.54
C LYS A 106 62.77 5.11 0.20
N ILE A 107 63.30 4.23 -0.66
CA ILE A 107 62.64 3.85 -1.91
C ILE A 107 61.32 3.16 -1.57
N GLN A 108 61.32 2.21 -0.64
CA GLN A 108 60.13 1.48 -0.20
C GLN A 108 59.05 2.39 0.40
N GLU A 109 59.41 3.34 1.28
CA GLU A 109 58.48 4.30 1.87
C GLU A 109 57.90 5.28 0.82
N THR A 110 58.76 5.80 -0.07
CA THR A 110 58.33 6.67 -1.20
C THR A 110 57.44 5.91 -2.20
N CYS A 111 57.64 4.60 -2.37
CA CYS A 111 56.78 3.76 -3.18
C CYS A 111 55.41 3.53 -2.53
N LEU A 112 55.36 3.31 -1.20
CA LEU A 112 54.12 3.11 -0.46
C LEU A 112 53.17 4.32 -0.55
N GLU A 113 53.69 5.55 -0.50
CA GLU A 113 52.86 6.75 -0.74
C GLU A 113 52.33 6.81 -2.18
N LYS A 114 53.16 6.44 -3.17
CA LYS A 114 52.75 6.42 -4.60
C LYS A 114 51.75 5.31 -4.90
N PHE A 115 51.79 4.18 -4.20
CA PHE A 115 50.76 3.12 -4.27
C PHE A 115 49.41 3.52 -3.62
N SER A 116 49.14 4.82 -3.42
CA SER A 116 47.79 5.37 -3.24
C SER A 116 47.12 5.79 -4.57
N SER A 117 47.87 5.85 -5.68
CA SER A 117 47.42 6.29 -7.01
C SER A 117 46.92 5.12 -7.89
N ARG A 118 45.96 5.39 -8.78
CA ARG A 118 45.21 4.37 -9.54
C ARG A 118 46.00 3.63 -10.65
N ASP A 119 47.19 4.08 -11.04
CA ASP A 119 48.00 3.48 -12.12
C ASP A 119 49.23 2.68 -11.63
N TYR A 120 49.13 2.14 -10.40
CA TYR A 120 49.99 1.17 -9.71
C TYR A 120 51.17 0.54 -10.49
N ILE A 121 50.90 -0.18 -11.57
CA ILE A 121 51.90 -1.01 -12.28
C ILE A 121 52.92 -0.14 -13.03
N MET A 122 52.52 0.99 -13.60
CA MET A 122 53.49 1.88 -14.27
C MET A 122 54.36 2.62 -13.26
N GLU A 123 53.80 3.03 -12.12
CA GLU A 123 54.54 3.79 -11.11
C GLU A 123 55.58 2.91 -10.39
N TYR A 124 55.27 1.62 -10.19
CA TYR A 124 56.25 0.63 -9.73
C TYR A 124 57.49 0.55 -10.65
N PHE A 125 57.29 0.49 -11.97
CA PHE A 125 58.40 0.44 -12.93
C PHE A 125 59.16 1.77 -13.04
N GLN A 126 58.48 2.90 -12.85
CA GLN A 126 59.14 4.21 -12.79
C GLN A 126 59.95 4.41 -11.49
N ALA A 127 59.66 3.65 -10.43
CA ALA A 127 60.44 3.60 -9.19
C ALA A 127 61.64 2.62 -9.26
N GLY A 128 61.88 1.95 -10.39
CA GLY A 128 63.03 1.07 -10.60
C GLY A 128 62.87 -0.38 -10.13
N GLY A 129 61.69 -0.78 -9.66
CA GLY A 129 61.43 -2.16 -9.26
C GLY A 129 61.33 -3.14 -10.45
N SER A 130 61.65 -4.42 -10.23
CA SER A 130 61.74 -5.41 -11.30
C SER A 130 60.37 -6.00 -11.74
N PRO A 131 60.15 -6.27 -13.05
CA PRO A 131 58.95 -6.97 -13.55
C PRO A 131 58.70 -8.33 -12.91
N GLU A 132 59.77 -9.06 -12.63
CA GLU A 132 59.72 -10.38 -11.99
C GLU A 132 59.14 -10.29 -10.58
N HIS A 133 59.51 -9.26 -9.80
CA HIS A 133 58.99 -9.07 -8.45
C HIS A 133 57.54 -8.53 -8.45
N VAL A 134 57.12 -7.72 -9.43
CA VAL A 134 55.70 -7.36 -9.61
C VAL A 134 54.86 -8.60 -9.90
N ILE A 135 55.29 -9.42 -10.85
CA ILE A 135 54.56 -10.63 -11.25
C ILE A 135 54.50 -11.60 -10.06
N GLN A 136 55.59 -11.75 -9.31
CA GLN A 136 55.62 -12.55 -8.09
C GLN A 136 54.64 -12.01 -7.04
N LEU A 137 54.77 -10.75 -6.61
CA LEU A 137 53.88 -10.14 -5.60
C LEU A 137 52.40 -10.17 -6.00
N LEU A 138 52.08 -9.90 -7.27
CA LEU A 138 50.70 -10.03 -7.76
C LEU A 138 50.23 -11.48 -7.72
N SER A 139 51.06 -12.45 -8.12
CA SER A 139 50.69 -13.87 -8.11
C SER A 139 50.53 -14.45 -6.69
N GLU A 140 51.35 -14.01 -5.73
CA GLU A 140 51.32 -14.46 -4.34
C GLU A 140 50.11 -13.88 -3.57
N ASN A 141 49.65 -12.68 -3.92
CA ASN A 141 48.54 -12.00 -3.25
C ASN A 141 47.20 -12.10 -4.02
N TYR A 142 47.19 -12.64 -5.24
CA TYR A 142 45.97 -12.80 -6.04
C TYR A 142 45.10 -13.96 -5.53
N SER A 143 44.26 -13.65 -4.53
CA SER A 143 43.14 -14.51 -4.17
C SER A 143 42.02 -14.41 -5.23
N ALA A 144 41.94 -15.41 -6.11
CA ALA A 144 41.03 -15.48 -7.26
C ALA A 144 39.55 -15.70 -6.89
N VAL A 145 39.06 -15.06 -5.82
CA VAL A 145 37.77 -15.36 -5.18
C VAL A 145 36.59 -15.11 -6.12
N ALA A 146 36.56 -13.96 -6.80
CA ALA A 146 35.47 -13.62 -7.72
C ALA A 146 35.43 -14.55 -8.94
N GLN A 147 36.59 -14.98 -9.44
CA GLN A 147 36.73 -15.92 -10.55
C GLN A 147 36.31 -17.33 -10.12
N THR A 148 36.68 -17.74 -8.90
CA THR A 148 36.25 -19.01 -8.31
C THR A 148 34.74 -19.06 -8.09
N VAL A 149 34.13 -17.96 -7.64
CA VAL A 149 32.67 -17.86 -7.48
C VAL A 149 31.95 -17.88 -8.84
N ASN A 150 32.48 -17.23 -9.88
CA ASN A 150 31.94 -17.35 -11.24
C ASN A 150 32.01 -18.80 -11.73
N LEU A 151 33.18 -19.46 -11.59
CA LEU A 151 33.39 -20.84 -12.02
C LEU A 151 32.47 -21.83 -11.29
N LEU A 152 32.26 -21.65 -9.98
CA LEU A 152 31.29 -22.42 -9.20
C LEU A 152 29.84 -22.16 -9.64
N ALA A 153 29.50 -20.93 -10.01
CA ALA A 153 28.17 -20.60 -10.55
C ALA A 153 27.93 -21.25 -11.92
N GLU A 154 28.92 -21.20 -12.82
CA GLU A 154 28.88 -21.89 -14.12
C GLU A 154 28.76 -23.41 -13.96
N TRP A 155 29.50 -24.02 -13.03
CA TRP A 155 29.38 -25.46 -12.74
C TRP A 155 27.99 -25.83 -12.19
N LEU A 156 27.39 -25.00 -11.33
CA LEU A 156 26.01 -25.24 -10.86
C LEU A 156 25.01 -25.18 -12.03
N ILE A 157 25.19 -24.25 -12.97
CA ILE A 157 24.35 -24.14 -14.18
C ILE A 157 24.54 -25.36 -15.09
N GLN A 158 25.78 -25.80 -15.32
CA GLN A 158 26.10 -26.98 -16.12
C GLN A 158 25.56 -28.28 -15.50
N MET A 159 25.48 -28.35 -14.16
CA MET A 159 24.86 -29.45 -13.40
C MET A 159 23.32 -29.40 -13.40
N GLY A 160 22.69 -28.48 -14.14
CA GLY A 160 21.24 -28.41 -14.34
C GLY A 160 20.47 -27.55 -13.34
N VAL A 161 21.15 -26.73 -12.53
CA VAL A 161 20.48 -25.70 -11.71
C VAL A 161 20.15 -24.50 -12.59
N GLU A 162 18.91 -23.98 -12.52
CA GLU A 162 18.53 -22.81 -13.30
C GLU A 162 19.39 -21.58 -12.92
N PRO A 163 19.89 -20.78 -13.89
CA PRO A 163 20.72 -19.61 -13.60
C PRO A 163 20.11 -18.63 -12.60
N ALA A 164 18.79 -18.45 -12.62
CA ALA A 164 18.06 -17.63 -11.66
C ALA A 164 18.21 -18.14 -10.21
N GLN A 165 18.15 -19.46 -9.98
CA GLN A 165 18.32 -20.06 -8.66
C GLN A 165 19.78 -19.98 -8.17
N VAL A 166 20.76 -20.01 -9.10
CA VAL A 166 22.17 -19.80 -8.77
C VAL A 166 22.41 -18.35 -8.37
N GLN A 167 21.88 -17.39 -9.14
CA GLN A 167 21.92 -15.96 -8.80
C GLN A 167 21.25 -15.69 -7.44
N GLU A 168 20.05 -16.21 -7.20
CA GLU A 168 19.33 -16.01 -5.94
C GLU A 168 20.11 -16.56 -4.72
N ARG A 169 20.79 -17.71 -4.87
CA ARG A 169 21.66 -18.26 -3.81
C ARG A 169 22.86 -17.37 -3.53
N VAL A 170 23.49 -16.79 -4.55
CA VAL A 170 24.61 -15.84 -4.38
C VAL A 170 24.14 -14.54 -3.75
N GLU A 171 23.03 -13.95 -4.22
CA GLU A 171 22.44 -12.74 -3.62
C GLU A 171 22.07 -12.96 -2.14
N ASN A 172 21.40 -14.06 -1.81
CA ASN A 172 21.04 -14.39 -0.43
C ASN A 172 22.27 -14.64 0.47
N HIS A 173 23.34 -15.26 -0.05
CA HIS A 173 24.57 -15.45 0.73
C HIS A 173 25.29 -14.12 0.98
N LEU A 174 25.44 -13.29 -0.05
CA LEU A 174 26.01 -11.94 0.09
C LEU A 174 25.19 -11.07 1.05
N LYS A 175 23.85 -11.14 0.99
CA LYS A 175 22.94 -10.48 1.92
C LYS A 175 23.17 -10.93 3.37
N SER A 176 23.38 -12.23 3.60
CA SER A 176 23.73 -12.75 4.93
C SER A 176 25.12 -12.31 5.41
N LEU A 177 26.11 -12.20 4.52
CA LEU A 177 27.44 -11.70 4.87
C LEU A 177 27.42 -10.21 5.21
N LEU A 178 26.71 -9.40 4.43
CA LEU A 178 26.55 -7.97 4.67
C LEU A 178 25.84 -7.70 6.00
N ILE A 179 24.74 -8.39 6.31
CA ILE A 179 24.06 -8.25 7.62
C ILE A 179 25.00 -8.62 8.78
N LYS A 180 25.84 -9.64 8.63
CA LYS A 180 26.73 -10.13 9.69
C LYS A 180 27.98 -9.26 9.90
N HIS A 181 28.41 -8.53 8.87
CA HIS A 181 29.69 -7.81 8.86
C HIS A 181 29.55 -6.32 8.48
N PHE A 182 28.35 -5.74 8.59
CA PHE A 182 28.13 -4.31 8.41
C PHE A 182 28.83 -3.50 9.51
N ASP A 183 29.37 -2.35 9.12
CA ASP A 183 30.07 -1.43 10.01
C ASP A 183 29.56 -0.01 9.72
N PRO A 184 28.68 0.56 10.57
CA PRO A 184 28.10 1.88 10.34
C PRO A 184 29.14 3.00 10.22
N GLN A 185 30.23 2.94 10.99
CA GLN A 185 31.26 3.98 10.98
C GLN A 185 32.04 3.98 9.66
N LYS A 186 32.31 2.79 9.10
CA LYS A 186 32.92 2.66 7.76
C LYS A 186 31.93 2.98 6.63
N ALA A 187 30.63 2.76 6.81
CA ALA A 187 29.62 3.14 5.82
C ALA A 187 29.48 4.68 5.74
N ASP A 188 29.42 5.35 6.88
CA ASP A 188 29.29 6.81 6.95
C ASP A 188 30.59 7.53 6.50
N SER A 189 31.76 6.92 6.69
CA SER A 189 33.04 7.51 6.24
C SER A 189 33.12 7.69 4.72
N ILE A 190 32.37 6.92 3.93
CA ILE A 190 32.28 7.08 2.48
C ILE A 190 31.66 8.45 2.15
N PHE A 191 30.59 8.81 2.85
CA PHE A 191 29.87 10.08 2.65
C PHE A 191 30.65 11.29 3.18
N THR A 192 31.43 11.14 4.26
CA THR A 192 32.21 12.26 4.82
C THR A 192 33.52 12.56 4.08
N VAL A 193 34.04 11.60 3.29
CA VAL A 193 35.30 11.76 2.54
C VAL A 193 35.06 12.16 1.08
N GLU A 194 34.09 11.55 0.39
CA GLU A 194 33.88 11.82 -1.05
C GLU A 194 32.89 12.96 -1.32
N GLY A 195 32.01 13.31 -0.37
CA GLY A 195 31.10 14.46 -0.43
C GLY A 195 29.94 14.38 -1.44
N GLU A 196 30.08 13.57 -2.48
CA GLU A 196 29.04 13.25 -3.47
C GLU A 196 28.37 11.89 -3.19
N THR A 197 27.19 11.66 -3.76
CA THR A 197 26.46 10.39 -3.65
C THR A 197 27.11 9.31 -4.52
N PRO A 198 27.57 8.17 -3.96
CA PRO A 198 28.27 7.16 -4.76
C PRO A 198 27.36 6.53 -5.83
N ALA A 199 27.77 6.60 -7.10
CA ALA A 199 26.94 6.16 -8.24
C ALA A 199 26.56 4.65 -8.23
N TRP A 200 27.25 3.82 -7.44
CA TRP A 200 26.87 2.42 -7.20
C TRP A 200 25.62 2.28 -6.32
N LEU A 201 25.32 3.27 -5.47
CA LEU A 201 24.20 3.23 -4.53
C LEU A 201 22.86 3.28 -5.27
N GLU A 202 22.72 4.18 -6.25
CA GLU A 202 21.52 4.25 -7.11
C GLU A 202 21.28 2.94 -7.86
N GLN A 203 22.36 2.33 -8.37
CA GLN A 203 22.31 1.05 -9.07
C GLN A 203 21.86 -0.08 -8.13
N MET A 204 22.34 -0.12 -6.88
CA MET A 204 21.85 -1.07 -5.88
C MET A 204 20.39 -0.80 -5.48
N ILE A 205 19.98 0.46 -5.35
CA ILE A 205 18.60 0.87 -5.03
C ILE A 205 17.60 0.40 -6.08
N ALA A 206 17.94 0.38 -7.37
CA ALA A 206 17.05 -0.10 -8.42
C ALA A 206 16.54 -1.54 -8.13
N HIS A 207 17.40 -2.41 -7.62
CA HIS A 207 17.10 -3.81 -7.34
C HIS A 207 16.34 -4.03 -6.02
N THR A 208 15.32 -4.88 -6.04
CA THR A 208 14.49 -5.18 -4.86
C THR A 208 15.24 -5.93 -3.77
N THR A 209 16.08 -6.92 -4.12
CA THR A 209 16.82 -7.74 -3.13
C THR A 209 17.71 -6.91 -2.21
N TRP A 210 18.29 -5.82 -2.75
CA TRP A 210 19.18 -4.91 -2.05
C TRP A 210 18.42 -3.81 -1.28
N ARG A 211 17.28 -3.32 -1.77
CA ARG A 211 16.38 -2.46 -0.95
C ARG A 211 15.93 -3.15 0.33
N ASP A 212 15.54 -4.42 0.24
CA ASP A 212 15.20 -5.25 1.40
C ASP A 212 16.39 -5.52 2.35
N LEU A 213 17.63 -5.30 1.89
CA LEU A 213 18.81 -5.29 2.76
C LEU A 213 18.95 -3.92 3.44
N PHE A 214 18.86 -2.82 2.69
CA PHE A 214 18.99 -1.46 3.23
C PHE A 214 17.92 -1.15 4.28
N TYR A 215 16.66 -1.55 4.10
CA TYR A 215 15.64 -1.38 5.14
C TYR A 215 16.00 -2.13 6.44
N LYS A 216 16.46 -3.38 6.35
CA LYS A 216 16.85 -4.19 7.53
C LYS A 216 18.11 -3.66 8.21
N LEU A 217 19.06 -3.13 7.45
CA LEU A 217 20.24 -2.48 8.00
C LEU A 217 19.88 -1.15 8.68
N ALA A 218 18.98 -0.34 8.10
CA ALA A 218 18.51 0.90 8.70
C ALA A 218 17.72 0.67 10.00
N GLU A 219 16.93 -0.40 10.07
CA GLU A 219 16.23 -0.83 11.29
C GLU A 219 17.22 -1.31 12.39
N ALA A 220 18.30 -1.99 12.01
CA ALA A 220 19.35 -2.45 12.93
C ALA A 220 20.33 -1.33 13.35
N HIS A 221 20.51 -0.30 12.52
CA HIS A 221 21.50 0.78 12.70
C HIS A 221 20.88 2.16 12.40
N PRO A 222 19.92 2.63 13.23
CA PRO A 222 19.17 3.86 12.98
C PRO A 222 20.03 5.14 13.01
N ASP A 223 21.21 5.10 13.64
CA ASP A 223 22.13 6.25 13.73
C ASP A 223 23.01 6.44 12.48
N CYS A 224 23.00 5.50 11.52
CA CYS A 224 23.85 5.53 10.34
C CYS A 224 23.36 6.55 9.31
N LEU A 225 24.18 7.55 9.00
CA LEU A 225 23.84 8.63 8.06
C LEU A 225 23.64 8.10 6.63
N MET A 226 24.50 7.19 6.19
CA MET A 226 24.45 6.55 4.88
C MET A 226 23.16 5.75 4.68
N LEU A 227 22.72 5.00 5.69
CA LEU A 227 21.48 4.21 5.61
C LEU A 227 20.22 5.09 5.65
N ASN A 228 20.20 6.12 6.50
CA ASN A 228 19.11 7.10 6.50
C ASN A 228 19.02 7.86 5.17
N PHE A 229 20.15 8.27 4.61
CA PHE A 229 20.21 8.88 3.28
C PHE A 229 19.74 7.90 2.18
N THR A 230 20.14 6.63 2.27
CA THR A 230 19.71 5.58 1.33
C THR A 230 18.19 5.37 1.39
N VAL A 231 17.59 5.27 2.58
CA VAL A 231 16.13 5.17 2.77
C VAL A 231 15.40 6.42 2.26
N LYS A 232 15.99 7.61 2.44
CA LYS A 232 15.47 8.85 1.86
C LYS A 232 15.53 8.81 0.33
N LEU A 233 16.65 8.44 -0.29
CA LEU A 233 16.80 8.40 -1.75
C LEU A 233 15.89 7.33 -2.39
N ILE A 234 15.67 6.20 -1.70
CA ILE A 234 14.63 5.21 -2.03
C ILE A 234 13.21 5.82 -2.02
N SER A 235 12.96 6.81 -1.17
CA SER A 235 11.65 7.49 -1.04
C SER A 235 11.47 8.65 -2.02
N ASP A 236 12.54 9.41 -2.29
CA ASP A 236 12.59 10.52 -3.24
C ASP A 236 12.52 10.01 -4.71
N GLN A 237 12.93 8.76 -4.98
CA GLN A 237 12.76 8.13 -6.30
C GLN A 237 11.29 7.76 -6.58
N LEU A 238 10.65 8.57 -7.41
CA LEU A 238 9.23 8.43 -7.80
C LEU A 238 8.85 7.05 -8.38
N GLU A 239 9.75 6.36 -9.10
CA GLU A 239 9.49 5.01 -9.59
C GLU A 239 9.34 4.00 -8.43
N VAL A 240 10.17 4.12 -7.39
CA VAL A 240 10.08 3.26 -6.22
C VAL A 240 8.82 3.60 -5.41
N PHE A 241 8.57 4.88 -5.13
CA PHE A 241 7.38 5.30 -4.40
C PHE A 241 6.09 4.85 -5.11
N SER A 242 5.97 5.08 -6.42
CA SER A 242 4.80 4.66 -7.20
C SER A 242 4.64 3.14 -7.27
N ARG A 243 5.73 2.37 -7.35
CA ARG A 243 5.68 0.90 -7.29
C ARG A 243 5.19 0.39 -5.94
N VAL A 244 5.63 0.97 -4.82
CA VAL A 244 5.19 0.58 -3.47
C VAL A 244 3.75 1.03 -3.20
N LEU A 245 3.41 2.28 -3.55
CA LEU A 245 2.04 2.82 -3.54
C LEU A 245 1.06 1.87 -4.23
N ARG A 246 1.40 1.40 -5.44
CA ARG A 246 0.58 0.44 -6.20
C ARG A 246 0.41 -0.89 -5.47
N THR A 247 1.46 -1.48 -4.90
CA THR A 247 1.36 -2.76 -4.18
C THR A 247 0.55 -2.62 -2.89
N SER A 248 0.75 -1.56 -2.11
CA SER A 248 0.02 -1.35 -0.86
C SER A 248 -1.46 -1.02 -1.11
N LEU A 249 -1.78 -0.28 -2.18
CA LEU A 249 -3.17 -0.07 -2.61
C LEU A 249 -3.86 -1.38 -3.02
N SER A 250 -3.15 -2.32 -3.67
CA SER A 250 -3.68 -3.66 -3.94
C SER A 250 -4.04 -4.37 -2.63
N THR A 251 -3.08 -4.50 -1.69
CA THR A 251 -3.29 -5.17 -0.40
C THR A 251 -4.46 -4.60 0.41
N LEU A 252 -4.70 -3.29 0.32
CA LEU A 252 -5.85 -2.62 0.96
C LEU A 252 -7.18 -2.93 0.28
N LEU A 253 -7.21 -3.05 -1.05
CA LEU A 253 -8.42 -3.39 -1.82
C LEU A 253 -8.75 -4.89 -1.74
N ASP A 254 -7.73 -5.75 -1.83
CA ASP A 254 -7.84 -7.21 -1.95
C ASP A 254 -8.44 -7.91 -0.71
N GLY A 255 -8.47 -7.24 0.46
CA GLY A 255 -9.01 -7.77 1.71
C GLY A 255 -10.08 -6.90 2.40
N GLY A 256 -10.62 -5.89 1.70
CA GLY A 256 -11.72 -5.06 2.21
C GLY A 256 -11.45 -4.35 3.54
N GLU A 257 -12.51 -4.11 4.32
CA GLU A 257 -12.48 -3.27 5.52
C GLU A 257 -11.55 -3.82 6.64
N GLU A 258 -11.38 -5.15 6.75
CA GLU A 258 -10.47 -5.77 7.72
C GLU A 258 -8.99 -5.50 7.37
N ASN A 259 -8.61 -5.66 6.10
CA ASN A 259 -7.28 -5.26 5.63
C ASN A 259 -7.11 -3.74 5.65
N LEU A 260 -8.18 -2.95 5.50
CA LEU A 260 -8.12 -1.50 5.64
C LEU A 260 -7.72 -1.11 7.06
N GLU A 261 -8.44 -1.55 8.10
CA GLU A 261 -8.11 -1.23 9.50
C GLU A 261 -6.67 -1.66 9.84
N LYS A 262 -6.27 -2.86 9.42
CA LYS A 262 -4.96 -3.45 9.73
C LYS A 262 -3.79 -2.74 9.04
N ASN A 263 -3.89 -2.46 7.74
CA ASN A 263 -2.73 -2.04 6.92
C ASN A 263 -2.71 -0.51 6.64
N LEU A 264 -3.82 0.21 6.88
CA LEU A 264 -3.89 1.67 6.76
C LEU A 264 -2.83 2.42 7.58
N PRO A 265 -2.48 2.05 8.84
CA PRO A 265 -1.53 2.83 9.64
C PRO A 265 -0.12 2.91 9.02
N GLU A 266 0.32 1.82 8.40
CA GLU A 266 1.60 1.73 7.67
C GLU A 266 1.51 2.47 6.34
N PHE A 267 0.44 2.26 5.58
CA PHE A 267 0.21 2.95 4.31
C PHE A 267 0.14 4.47 4.48
N ALA A 268 -0.59 4.95 5.48
CA ALA A 268 -0.66 6.36 5.83
C ALA A 268 0.67 6.88 6.39
N LYS A 269 1.49 6.06 7.06
CA LYS A 269 2.86 6.46 7.47
C LYS A 269 3.77 6.69 6.27
N MET A 270 3.66 5.88 5.23
CA MET A 270 4.39 6.06 3.97
C MET A 270 3.87 7.27 3.18
N VAL A 271 2.56 7.39 3.00
CA VAL A 271 1.94 8.44 2.18
C VAL A 271 2.04 9.82 2.84
N CYS A 272 1.89 9.91 4.16
CA CYS A 272 2.01 11.17 4.91
C CYS A 272 3.46 11.47 5.35
N HIS A 273 4.48 10.86 4.74
CA HIS A 273 5.89 11.15 5.06
C HIS A 273 6.32 12.56 4.62
N GLY A 274 5.73 13.09 3.55
CA GLY A 274 5.95 14.44 3.06
C GLY A 274 4.78 14.96 2.24
N GLU A 275 4.67 16.29 2.10
CA GLU A 275 3.55 16.92 1.39
C GLU A 275 3.48 16.53 -0.09
N HIS A 276 4.63 16.30 -0.73
CA HIS A 276 4.73 15.92 -2.14
C HIS A 276 4.36 14.44 -2.37
N THR A 277 4.73 13.52 -1.47
CA THR A 277 4.28 12.11 -1.53
C THR A 277 2.79 11.99 -1.22
N TYR A 278 2.29 12.78 -0.28
CA TYR A 278 0.85 12.90 0.01
C TYR A 278 0.09 13.43 -1.22
N LEU A 279 0.54 14.54 -1.82
CA LEU A 279 -0.07 15.13 -3.02
C LEU A 279 -0.08 14.14 -4.20
N PHE A 280 1.03 13.46 -4.47
CA PHE A 280 1.12 12.46 -5.54
C PHE A 280 0.16 11.29 -5.30
N ALA A 281 0.15 10.72 -4.08
CA ALA A 281 -0.75 9.61 -3.75
C ALA A 281 -2.23 10.02 -3.83
N GLN A 282 -2.60 11.19 -3.31
CA GLN A 282 -3.99 11.70 -3.40
C GLN A 282 -4.38 12.06 -4.84
N ALA A 283 -3.46 12.54 -5.68
CA ALA A 283 -3.72 12.74 -7.10
C ALA A 283 -3.99 11.41 -7.82
N MET A 284 -3.19 10.37 -7.57
CA MET A 284 -3.44 9.02 -8.10
C MET A 284 -4.78 8.46 -7.62
N MET A 285 -5.09 8.59 -6.32
CA MET A 285 -6.37 8.13 -5.76
C MET A 285 -7.56 8.94 -6.30
N SER A 286 -7.41 10.24 -6.56
CA SER A 286 -8.46 11.09 -7.17
C SER A 286 -8.74 10.71 -8.63
N ILE A 287 -7.73 10.30 -9.39
CA ILE A 287 -7.91 9.76 -10.75
C ILE A 287 -8.62 8.41 -10.70
N LEU A 288 -8.13 7.47 -9.89
CA LEU A 288 -8.73 6.14 -9.74
C LEU A 288 -10.15 6.17 -9.17
N ALA A 289 -10.49 7.18 -8.37
CA ALA A 289 -11.84 7.39 -7.81
C ALA A 289 -12.88 7.87 -8.84
N GLN A 290 -12.49 8.17 -10.09
CA GLN A 290 -13.42 8.54 -11.18
C GLN A 290 -14.04 7.32 -11.87
N GLU A 291 -13.48 6.12 -11.67
CA GLU A 291 -14.01 4.88 -12.24
C GLU A 291 -15.33 4.48 -11.59
N GLU A 292 -16.39 4.32 -12.39
CA GLU A 292 -17.73 3.91 -11.93
C GLU A 292 -17.71 2.53 -11.26
N GLN A 293 -16.75 1.67 -11.62
CA GLN A 293 -16.56 0.34 -11.06
C GLN A 293 -15.38 0.33 -10.07
N GLY A 294 -15.70 0.36 -8.77
CA GLY A 294 -14.70 0.22 -7.68
C GLY A 294 -14.02 1.51 -7.22
N GLY A 295 -14.13 2.63 -7.96
CA GLY A 295 -13.52 3.92 -7.57
C GLY A 295 -13.97 4.44 -6.19
N SER A 296 -15.15 4.02 -5.71
CA SER A 296 -15.64 4.30 -4.35
C SER A 296 -14.76 3.73 -3.24
N ALA A 297 -14.12 2.57 -3.44
CA ALA A 297 -13.19 1.98 -2.47
C ALA A 297 -11.89 2.80 -2.40
N VAL A 298 -11.37 3.23 -3.55
CA VAL A 298 -10.17 4.10 -3.61
C VAL A 298 -10.48 5.47 -3.00
N ARG A 299 -11.68 6.02 -3.21
CA ARG A 299 -12.16 7.25 -2.55
C ARG A 299 -12.19 7.10 -1.02
N ARG A 300 -12.61 5.94 -0.49
CA ARG A 300 -12.58 5.66 0.96
C ARG A 300 -11.14 5.60 1.49
N ILE A 301 -10.22 4.92 0.80
CA ILE A 301 -8.79 4.88 1.19
C ILE A 301 -8.20 6.30 1.23
N GLY A 302 -8.47 7.12 0.21
CA GLY A 302 -8.03 8.52 0.18
C GLY A 302 -8.56 9.36 1.35
N GLN A 303 -9.81 9.12 1.77
CA GLN A 303 -10.44 9.79 2.92
C GLN A 303 -9.86 9.33 4.26
N GLU A 304 -9.59 8.04 4.45
CA GLU A 304 -8.94 7.55 5.68
C GLU A 304 -7.48 8.03 5.77
N VAL A 305 -6.75 8.11 4.64
CA VAL A 305 -5.42 8.73 4.59
C VAL A 305 -5.47 10.23 4.89
N GLN A 306 -6.51 10.95 4.43
CA GLN A 306 -6.74 12.36 4.81
C GLN A 306 -6.97 12.51 6.32
N LYS A 307 -7.80 11.65 6.92
CA LYS A 307 -8.03 11.60 8.37
C LYS A 307 -6.74 11.31 9.13
N SER A 308 -5.97 10.29 8.73
CA SER A 308 -4.67 9.97 9.32
C SER A 308 -3.62 11.08 9.16
N ALA A 309 -3.72 11.93 8.14
CA ALA A 309 -2.87 13.10 8.00
C ALA A 309 -3.26 14.21 9.02
N HIS A 310 -4.56 14.44 9.19
CA HIS A 310 -5.08 15.41 10.16
C HIS A 310 -4.79 15.00 11.61
N GLU A 311 -4.95 13.71 11.95
CA GLU A 311 -4.60 13.12 13.26
C GLU A 311 -3.10 13.26 13.60
N ARG A 312 -2.24 13.44 12.59
CA ARG A 312 -0.79 13.71 12.74
C ARG A 312 -0.44 15.21 12.74
N GLY A 313 -1.44 16.09 12.61
CA GLY A 313 -1.26 17.55 12.60
C GLY A 313 -0.93 18.17 11.24
N HIS A 314 -1.06 17.44 10.13
CA HIS A 314 -0.85 18.00 8.79
C HIS A 314 -2.13 18.67 8.25
N ASP A 315 -2.05 19.92 7.77
CA ASP A 315 -3.17 20.58 7.08
C ASP A 315 -3.27 20.13 5.61
N ALA A 316 -3.79 18.93 5.42
CA ALA A 316 -4.11 18.40 4.09
C ALA A 316 -5.33 19.07 3.42
N SER A 317 -6.05 19.99 4.08
CA SER A 317 -7.37 20.46 3.61
C SER A 317 -7.31 21.18 2.27
N GLN A 318 -6.25 21.96 2.03
CA GLN A 318 -6.04 22.69 0.78
C GLN A 318 -5.78 21.75 -0.39
N ILE A 319 -5.00 20.67 -0.17
CA ILE A 319 -4.74 19.64 -1.18
C ILE A 319 -6.04 18.90 -1.53
N THR A 320 -6.84 18.51 -0.53
CA THR A 320 -8.13 17.84 -0.76
C THR A 320 -9.10 18.71 -1.58
N LEU A 321 -9.14 20.02 -1.34
CA LEU A 321 -10.00 20.95 -2.08
C LEU A 321 -9.46 21.24 -3.49
N ALA A 322 -8.13 21.30 -3.67
CA ALA A 322 -7.50 21.52 -4.98
C ALA A 322 -7.61 20.31 -5.92
N LEU A 323 -7.62 19.08 -5.38
CA LEU A 323 -7.77 17.83 -6.15
C LEU A 323 -9.24 17.48 -6.49
N GLY A 324 -10.21 18.28 -6.02
CA GLY A 324 -11.64 18.08 -6.28
C GLY A 324 -12.24 19.17 -7.18
N THR A 325 -13.52 19.01 -7.51
CA THR A 325 -14.33 19.99 -8.27
C THR A 325 -14.54 21.33 -7.53
N ALA A 326 -14.17 21.40 -6.24
CA ALA A 326 -14.35 22.55 -5.36
C ALA A 326 -13.77 23.86 -5.91
N ALA A 327 -12.61 23.79 -6.59
CA ALA A 327 -11.94 24.96 -7.16
C ALA A 327 -12.82 25.74 -8.17
N ALA A 328 -13.79 25.08 -8.82
CA ALA A 328 -14.75 25.72 -9.73
C ALA A 328 -15.77 26.65 -9.01
N TYR A 329 -15.85 26.58 -7.67
CA TYR A 329 -16.75 27.39 -6.84
C TYR A 329 -15.97 28.17 -5.75
N PRO A 330 -15.14 29.18 -6.12
CA PRO A 330 -14.12 29.74 -5.22
C PRO A 330 -14.62 30.20 -3.85
N ARG A 331 -15.83 30.80 -3.77
CA ARG A 331 -16.41 31.26 -2.49
C ARG A 331 -16.78 30.11 -1.55
N ALA A 332 -17.27 29.00 -2.08
CA ALA A 332 -17.58 27.81 -1.28
C ALA A 332 -16.30 27.06 -0.91
N CYS A 333 -15.35 26.95 -1.85
CA CYS A 333 -14.01 26.39 -1.61
C CYS A 333 -13.27 27.14 -0.49
N GLN A 334 -13.27 28.48 -0.52
CA GLN A 334 -12.65 29.33 0.51
C GLN A 334 -13.31 29.14 1.88
N ALA A 335 -14.64 29.14 1.95
CA ALA A 335 -15.38 28.92 3.20
C ALA A 335 -15.12 27.52 3.79
N LEU A 336 -15.07 26.48 2.95
CA LEU A 336 -14.75 25.12 3.37
C LEU A 336 -13.30 24.98 3.85
N GLY A 337 -12.33 25.52 3.10
CA GLY A 337 -10.92 25.51 3.49
C GLY A 337 -10.68 26.24 4.81
N ALA A 338 -11.32 27.40 5.01
CA ALA A 338 -11.23 28.17 6.24
C ALA A 338 -11.80 27.43 7.47
N MET A 339 -12.82 26.58 7.31
CA MET A 339 -13.38 25.77 8.40
C MET A 339 -12.61 24.46 8.62
N LEU A 340 -12.14 23.81 7.55
CA LEU A 340 -11.35 22.57 7.62
C LEU A 340 -9.95 22.79 8.21
N SER A 341 -9.23 23.80 7.73
CA SER A 341 -7.89 24.17 8.23
C SER A 341 -7.92 24.56 9.71
N LYS A 342 -9.02 25.16 10.18
CA LYS A 342 -9.24 25.51 11.59
C LYS A 342 -9.81 24.37 12.44
N GLY A 343 -10.24 23.26 11.85
CA GLY A 343 -10.97 22.19 12.55
C GLY A 343 -12.26 22.66 13.24
N ALA A 344 -12.94 23.70 12.73
CA ALA A 344 -14.11 24.28 13.41
C ALA A 344 -15.09 24.98 12.45
N LEU A 345 -16.39 24.78 12.66
CA LEU A 345 -17.45 25.53 11.97
C LEU A 345 -17.58 26.94 12.55
N ASN A 346 -17.76 27.94 11.69
CA ASN A 346 -18.06 29.31 12.13
C ASN A 346 -19.34 29.88 11.47
N PRO A 347 -20.09 30.78 12.15
CA PRO A 347 -21.39 31.23 11.67
C PRO A 347 -21.36 32.06 10.39
N ALA A 348 -20.22 32.66 10.04
CA ALA A 348 -20.05 33.48 8.85
C ALA A 348 -19.93 32.59 7.60
N ASP A 349 -18.96 31.67 7.59
CA ASP A 349 -18.74 30.74 6.47
C ASP A 349 -19.95 29.81 6.27
N ILE A 350 -20.59 29.35 7.35
CA ILE A 350 -21.86 28.61 7.25
C ILE A 350 -22.98 29.47 6.65
N THR A 351 -23.03 30.79 6.91
CA THR A 351 -24.02 31.68 6.27
C THR A 351 -23.71 31.89 4.78
N VAL A 352 -22.43 31.90 4.38
CA VAL A 352 -22.03 31.92 2.95
C VAL A 352 -22.48 30.65 2.25
N LEU A 353 -22.16 29.47 2.78
CA LEU A 353 -22.59 28.19 2.21
C LEU A 353 -24.12 28.07 2.17
N PHE A 354 -24.81 28.42 3.25
CA PHE A 354 -26.27 28.41 3.32
C PHE A 354 -26.91 29.26 2.21
N LYS A 355 -26.39 30.47 1.97
CA LYS A 355 -26.87 31.34 0.88
C LYS A 355 -26.63 30.74 -0.51
N MET A 356 -25.54 29.98 -0.70
CA MET A 356 -25.23 29.32 -1.97
C MET A 356 -26.11 28.08 -2.20
N PHE A 357 -26.25 27.19 -1.22
CA PHE A 357 -27.06 25.96 -1.34
C PHE A 357 -28.59 26.20 -1.31
N SER A 358 -29.03 27.33 -0.73
CA SER A 358 -30.43 27.79 -0.80
C SER A 358 -30.80 28.49 -2.12
N SER A 359 -29.84 28.69 -3.03
CA SER A 359 -30.09 29.39 -4.30
C SER A 359 -30.72 28.50 -5.38
N MET A 360 -31.13 29.11 -6.50
CA MET A 360 -31.73 28.40 -7.64
C MET A 360 -30.72 27.54 -8.41
N ASP A 361 -29.43 27.90 -8.40
CA ASP A 361 -28.34 27.09 -8.95
C ASP A 361 -27.26 26.88 -7.88
N PRO A 362 -27.48 25.93 -6.94
CA PRO A 362 -26.56 25.68 -5.83
C PRO A 362 -25.28 24.98 -6.32
N PRO A 363 -24.16 24.99 -5.57
CA PRO A 363 -23.00 24.17 -5.92
C PRO A 363 -23.33 22.66 -5.97
N PRO A 364 -22.47 21.82 -6.59
CA PRO A 364 -22.60 20.36 -6.54
C PRO A 364 -22.66 19.84 -5.10
N VAL A 365 -23.53 18.87 -4.82
CA VAL A 365 -23.71 18.36 -3.45
C VAL A 365 -22.47 17.65 -2.90
N GLU A 366 -21.62 17.11 -3.78
CA GLU A 366 -20.34 16.50 -3.40
C GLU A 366 -19.39 17.45 -2.66
N LEU A 367 -19.50 18.75 -2.91
CA LEU A 367 -18.65 19.80 -2.30
C LEU A 367 -18.83 19.87 -0.77
N ILE A 368 -20.00 19.49 -0.26
CA ILE A 368 -20.29 19.41 1.18
C ILE A 368 -20.33 17.96 1.70
N ARG A 369 -20.01 16.96 0.87
CA ARG A 369 -19.87 15.54 1.24
C ARG A 369 -18.40 15.16 1.51
N VAL A 370 -17.68 16.04 2.20
CA VAL A 370 -16.33 15.78 2.73
C VAL A 370 -16.48 15.23 4.16
N PRO A 371 -16.02 14.00 4.48
CA PRO A 371 -16.27 13.40 5.80
C PRO A 371 -15.78 14.26 6.98
N ALA A 372 -14.61 14.88 6.86
CA ALA A 372 -14.08 15.80 7.87
C ALA A 372 -15.04 17.00 8.12
N PHE A 373 -15.62 17.57 7.06
CA PHE A 373 -16.59 18.68 7.21
C PHE A 373 -17.88 18.23 7.89
N LEU A 374 -18.33 16.99 7.65
CA LEU A 374 -19.52 16.43 8.29
C LEU A 374 -19.27 16.07 9.77
N ASP A 375 -18.08 15.62 10.16
CA ASP A 375 -17.74 15.39 11.57
C ASP A 375 -17.72 16.71 12.37
N LEU A 376 -17.27 17.83 11.77
CA LEU A 376 -17.40 19.15 12.39
C LEU A 376 -18.86 19.54 12.69
N PHE A 377 -19.84 19.08 11.90
CA PHE A 377 -21.26 19.22 12.25
C PHE A 377 -21.66 18.32 13.42
N MET A 378 -21.16 17.08 13.49
CA MET A 378 -21.42 16.19 14.63
C MET A 378 -20.92 16.85 15.93
N GLN A 379 -19.69 17.38 15.91
CA GLN A 379 -19.10 18.10 17.04
C GLN A 379 -19.86 19.40 17.40
N SER A 380 -20.43 20.09 16.41
CA SER A 380 -21.13 21.37 16.61
C SER A 380 -22.64 21.27 16.89
N LEU A 381 -23.26 20.10 16.69
CA LEU A 381 -24.72 19.91 16.83
C LEU A 381 -25.11 18.78 17.80
N PHE A 382 -24.24 17.81 18.05
CA PHE A 382 -24.55 16.63 18.87
C PHE A 382 -23.63 16.45 20.07
N LYS A 383 -22.58 17.27 20.23
CA LYS A 383 -21.70 17.17 21.40
C LYS A 383 -22.37 17.75 22.66
N PRO A 384 -22.38 17.03 23.80
CA PRO A 384 -22.83 17.58 25.08
C PRO A 384 -22.13 18.91 25.39
N GLY A 385 -22.87 19.88 25.91
CA GLY A 385 -22.37 21.23 26.20
C GLY A 385 -22.01 22.12 25.00
N SER A 386 -22.18 21.67 23.75
CA SER A 386 -21.94 22.53 22.58
C SER A 386 -23.03 23.60 22.43
N LYS A 387 -22.63 24.88 22.49
CA LYS A 387 -23.55 26.03 22.48
C LYS A 387 -23.53 26.74 21.14
N ILE A 388 -24.50 26.38 20.28
CA ILE A 388 -24.74 27.00 18.98
C ILE A 388 -25.58 28.29 19.11
N ASN A 389 -25.26 29.32 18.32
CA ASN A 389 -26.11 30.51 18.22
C ASN A 389 -27.44 30.14 17.51
N GLN A 390 -28.57 30.37 18.18
CA GLN A 390 -29.91 30.06 17.68
C GLN A 390 -30.23 30.80 16.36
N ASP A 391 -29.72 32.03 16.17
CA ASP A 391 -29.90 32.82 14.93
C ASP A 391 -29.29 32.14 13.68
N HIS A 392 -28.33 31.24 13.88
CA HIS A 392 -27.65 30.50 12.81
C HIS A 392 -27.97 29.00 12.82
N LYS A 393 -28.49 28.44 13.91
CA LYS A 393 -28.82 27.01 14.09
C LYS A 393 -29.56 26.39 12.89
N HIS A 394 -30.61 27.05 12.40
CA HIS A 394 -31.37 26.58 11.23
C HIS A 394 -30.51 26.42 9.96
N LYS A 395 -29.45 27.24 9.80
CA LYS A 395 -28.51 27.20 8.66
C LYS A 395 -27.58 25.98 8.75
N TYR A 396 -27.11 25.68 9.97
CA TYR A 396 -26.26 24.50 10.23
C TYR A 396 -27.06 23.21 9.95
N ILE A 397 -28.27 23.12 10.52
CA ILE A 397 -29.20 22.01 10.31
C ILE A 397 -29.52 21.84 8.82
N HIS A 398 -29.81 22.95 8.11
CA HIS A 398 -30.09 22.90 6.67
C HIS A 398 -28.91 22.40 5.85
N ILE A 399 -27.67 22.84 6.10
CA ILE A 399 -26.50 22.35 5.35
C ILE A 399 -26.24 20.87 5.61
N LEU A 400 -26.33 20.42 6.87
CA LEU A 400 -26.18 18.99 7.20
C LEU A 400 -27.28 18.14 6.53
N ALA A 401 -28.54 18.59 6.60
CA ALA A 401 -29.65 17.93 5.94
C ALA A 401 -29.50 17.91 4.41
N TYR A 402 -28.99 19.00 3.80
CA TYR A 402 -28.73 19.09 2.36
C TYR A 402 -27.66 18.08 1.93
N ALA A 403 -26.53 18.02 2.65
CA ALA A 403 -25.48 17.05 2.40
C ALA A 403 -25.98 15.61 2.52
N ALA A 404 -26.86 15.31 3.48
CA ALA A 404 -27.41 13.98 3.68
C ALA A 404 -28.46 13.57 2.63
N SER A 405 -29.43 14.44 2.32
CA SER A 405 -30.68 14.05 1.63
C SER A 405 -30.80 14.46 0.16
N VAL A 406 -30.03 15.44 -0.32
CA VAL A 406 -30.19 15.94 -1.70
C VAL A 406 -29.56 14.99 -2.71
N VAL A 407 -30.33 14.62 -3.74
CA VAL A 407 -29.90 13.73 -4.82
C VAL A 407 -29.82 14.51 -6.13
N GLU A 408 -28.65 14.50 -6.75
CA GLU A 408 -28.39 15.16 -8.03
C GLU A 408 -28.30 14.13 -9.16
N THR A 409 -28.93 14.40 -10.30
CA THR A 409 -28.77 13.57 -11.51
C THR A 409 -27.82 14.25 -12.49
N TRP A 410 -26.67 13.63 -12.73
CA TRP A 410 -25.63 14.13 -13.64
C TRP A 410 -25.65 13.36 -14.98
N LYS A 411 -25.46 14.06 -16.10
CA LYS A 411 -25.28 13.46 -17.44
C LYS A 411 -24.23 14.27 -18.22
N LYS A 412 -23.16 13.62 -18.70
CA LYS A 412 -22.04 14.26 -19.44
C LYS A 412 -21.53 15.54 -18.74
N ASN A 413 -21.21 15.41 -17.45
CA ASN A 413 -20.74 16.47 -16.55
C ASN A 413 -21.63 17.73 -16.47
N LYS A 414 -22.93 17.57 -16.75
CA LYS A 414 -23.97 18.58 -16.49
C LYS A 414 -25.02 18.02 -15.55
N ARG A 415 -25.40 18.82 -14.55
CA ARG A 415 -26.50 18.50 -13.62
C ARG A 415 -27.84 18.73 -14.33
N VAL A 416 -28.69 17.72 -14.31
CA VAL A 416 -29.98 17.67 -15.02
C VAL A 416 -31.17 17.78 -14.05
N ASN A 417 -31.02 17.30 -12.83
CA ASN A 417 -32.06 17.35 -11.80
C ASN A 417 -31.45 17.48 -10.40
N ILE A 418 -32.22 18.04 -9.45
CA ILE A 418 -31.91 18.13 -8.02
C ILE A 418 -33.18 17.76 -7.24
N ASN A 419 -33.24 16.57 -6.65
CA ASN A 419 -34.32 16.21 -5.74
C ASN A 419 -34.04 16.80 -4.35
N LYS A 420 -35.04 17.44 -3.72
CA LYS A 420 -34.97 18.02 -2.37
C LYS A 420 -36.14 17.57 -1.47
N ASP A 421 -36.83 16.49 -1.81
CA ASP A 421 -38.11 16.10 -1.19
C ASP A 421 -37.92 15.70 0.28
N GLU A 422 -36.88 14.91 0.57
CA GLU A 422 -36.51 14.47 1.92
C GLU A 422 -35.79 15.54 2.76
N LEU A 423 -35.47 16.71 2.19
CA LEU A 423 -34.71 17.76 2.87
C LEU A 423 -35.46 18.32 4.08
N LYS A 424 -36.79 18.43 3.98
CA LYS A 424 -37.64 18.96 5.06
C LYS A 424 -37.80 17.98 6.23
N SER A 425 -37.99 16.69 5.94
CA SER A 425 -38.06 15.63 6.95
C SER A 425 -36.70 15.42 7.63
N SER A 426 -35.62 15.39 6.87
CA SER A 426 -34.25 15.26 7.38
C SER A 426 -33.88 16.45 8.28
N SER A 427 -34.19 17.67 7.85
CA SER A 427 -33.97 18.88 8.67
C SER A 427 -34.74 18.81 10.00
N LYS A 428 -36.02 18.41 9.97
CA LYS A 428 -36.84 18.27 11.18
C LYS A 428 -36.30 17.17 12.12
N ALA A 429 -35.85 16.03 11.59
CA ALA A 429 -35.29 14.94 12.40
C ALA A 429 -34.01 15.37 13.11
N ILE A 430 -33.07 16.01 12.39
CA ILE A 430 -31.85 16.59 12.96
C ILE A 430 -32.18 17.64 14.04
N GLU A 431 -33.11 18.56 13.76
CA GLU A 431 -33.53 19.59 14.72
C GLU A 431 -34.15 18.99 15.99
N THR A 432 -35.02 17.99 15.83
CA THR A 432 -35.69 17.29 16.95
C THR A 432 -34.66 16.62 17.85
N VAL A 433 -33.71 15.87 17.30
CA VAL A 433 -32.71 15.15 18.10
C VAL A 433 -31.67 16.10 18.71
N HIS A 434 -31.22 17.15 18.00
CA HIS A 434 -30.38 18.19 18.59
C HIS A 434 -31.06 18.87 19.80
N ASN A 435 -32.38 19.12 19.74
CA ASN A 435 -33.15 19.67 20.85
C ASN A 435 -33.31 18.71 22.06
N LEU A 436 -33.05 17.41 21.88
CA LEU A 436 -32.95 16.43 22.96
C LEU A 436 -31.51 16.35 23.49
N CYS A 437 -30.52 16.14 22.63
CA CYS A 437 -29.11 15.92 22.99
C CYS A 437 -28.42 17.13 23.63
N CYS A 438 -28.78 18.37 23.27
CA CYS A 438 -28.12 19.59 23.75
C CYS A 438 -28.86 20.30 24.89
N ASN A 439 -29.90 19.70 25.48
CA ASN A 439 -30.73 20.34 26.49
C ASN A 439 -30.32 19.90 27.91
N GLU A 440 -29.23 20.51 28.41
CA GLU A 440 -28.48 20.14 29.63
C GLU A 440 -29.33 19.92 30.90
N ASN A 441 -30.55 20.48 30.97
CA ASN A 441 -31.45 20.36 32.12
C ASN A 441 -32.36 19.10 32.09
N LYS A 442 -32.38 18.33 31.00
CA LYS A 442 -33.24 17.15 30.85
C LYS A 442 -32.53 15.89 31.36
N GLY A 443 -32.95 15.40 32.53
CA GLY A 443 -32.51 14.10 33.06
C GLY A 443 -32.96 12.92 32.20
N ALA A 444 -32.36 11.74 32.41
CA ALA A 444 -32.60 10.53 31.60
C ALA A 444 -34.10 10.16 31.47
N THR A 445 -34.91 10.46 32.50
CA THR A 445 -36.37 10.28 32.51
C THR A 445 -37.08 10.96 31.33
N GLU A 446 -36.64 12.14 30.89
CA GLU A 446 -37.24 12.83 29.74
C GLU A 446 -36.81 12.22 28.40
N LEU A 447 -35.60 11.64 28.34
CA LEU A 447 -35.13 10.92 27.16
C LEU A 447 -35.86 9.57 26.99
N VAL A 448 -36.22 8.91 28.08
CA VAL A 448 -37.10 7.73 28.06
C VAL A 448 -38.52 8.10 27.60
N ALA A 449 -39.05 9.25 28.01
CA ALA A 449 -40.36 9.73 27.55
C ALA A 449 -40.41 10.02 26.04
N GLU A 450 -39.35 10.60 25.46
CA GLU A 450 -39.25 10.90 24.02
C GLU A 450 -38.61 9.77 23.19
N LEU A 451 -38.35 8.60 23.78
CA LEU A 451 -37.64 7.48 23.15
C LEU A 451 -38.33 7.01 21.85
N GLY A 452 -39.66 7.00 21.82
CA GLY A 452 -40.43 6.67 20.61
C GLY A 452 -40.23 7.69 19.48
N THR A 453 -40.12 8.98 19.80
CA THR A 453 -39.78 10.04 18.85
C THR A 453 -38.34 9.87 18.35
N LEU A 454 -37.41 9.56 19.26
CA LEU A 454 -35.99 9.36 18.96
C LEU A 454 -35.75 8.17 18.02
N TYR A 455 -36.40 7.02 18.25
CA TYR A 455 -36.33 5.87 17.33
C TYR A 455 -36.84 6.21 15.92
N GLN A 456 -37.93 6.96 15.76
CA GLN A 456 -38.38 7.41 14.43
C GLN A 456 -37.38 8.37 13.76
N CYS A 457 -36.62 9.16 14.53
CA CYS A 457 -35.59 10.03 13.99
C CYS A 457 -34.29 9.28 13.66
N ILE A 458 -33.92 8.24 14.42
CA ILE A 458 -32.74 7.40 14.18
C ILE A 458 -32.80 6.71 12.80
N ARG A 459 -33.98 6.49 12.23
CA ARG A 459 -34.15 5.96 10.86
C ARG A 459 -33.46 6.78 9.77
N PHE A 460 -33.13 8.05 10.00
CA PHE A 460 -32.29 8.85 9.11
C PHE A 460 -30.80 8.60 9.40
N PRO A 461 -29.97 8.11 8.45
CA PRO A 461 -28.57 7.73 8.72
C PRO A 461 -27.71 8.85 9.33
N VAL A 462 -27.93 10.10 8.90
CA VAL A 462 -27.24 11.28 9.43
C VAL A 462 -27.61 11.57 10.91
N VAL A 463 -28.83 11.22 11.32
CA VAL A 463 -29.29 11.34 12.70
C VAL A 463 -28.74 10.19 13.54
N ALA A 464 -28.76 8.95 13.04
CA ALA A 464 -28.11 7.82 13.69
C ALA A 464 -26.61 8.06 13.95
N MET A 465 -25.90 8.65 12.99
CA MET A 465 -24.50 9.03 13.16
C MET A 465 -24.31 10.11 14.26
N GLY A 466 -25.22 11.10 14.31
CA GLY A 466 -25.23 12.13 15.35
C GLY A 466 -25.53 11.57 16.74
N VAL A 467 -26.51 10.67 16.86
CA VAL A 467 -26.84 9.96 18.11
C VAL A 467 -25.67 9.06 18.54
N LEU A 468 -25.03 8.32 17.63
CA LEU A 468 -23.87 7.48 17.95
C LEU A 468 -22.70 8.31 18.50
N LYS A 469 -22.42 9.47 17.92
CA LYS A 469 -21.40 10.41 18.42
C LYS A 469 -21.76 11.02 19.77
N TRP A 470 -23.03 11.38 19.97
CA TRP A 470 -23.54 11.86 21.26
C TRP A 470 -23.45 10.78 22.35
N VAL A 471 -23.85 9.55 22.06
CA VAL A 471 -23.69 8.38 22.96
C VAL A 471 -22.22 8.11 23.27
N ASP A 472 -21.32 8.15 22.27
CA ASP A 472 -19.88 8.03 22.48
C ASP A 472 -19.36 9.09 23.47
N TRP A 473 -19.69 10.38 23.26
CA TRP A 473 -19.25 11.46 24.15
C TRP A 473 -19.85 11.41 25.55
N THR A 474 -21.12 11.00 25.70
CA THR A 474 -21.80 10.92 27.00
C THR A 474 -21.38 9.69 27.80
N VAL A 475 -21.33 8.51 27.17
CA VAL A 475 -21.03 7.24 27.86
C VAL A 475 -19.52 7.07 28.12
N SER A 476 -18.65 7.72 27.33
CA SER A 476 -17.21 7.77 27.59
C SER A 476 -16.80 8.78 28.68
N GLU A 477 -17.74 9.50 29.31
CA GLU A 477 -17.37 10.37 30.44
C GLU A 477 -16.99 9.51 31.67
N PRO A 478 -15.80 9.69 32.30
CA PRO A 478 -15.29 8.78 33.32
C PRO A 478 -16.14 8.59 34.58
N ARG A 479 -17.20 9.38 34.77
CA ARG A 479 -18.17 9.27 35.88
C ARG A 479 -19.56 8.83 35.46
N TYR A 480 -19.81 8.63 34.16
CA TYR A 480 -21.13 8.34 33.60
C TYR A 480 -21.82 7.18 34.33
N PHE A 481 -21.16 6.02 34.40
CA PHE A 481 -21.71 4.81 35.01
C PHE A 481 -21.91 4.90 36.53
N GLN A 482 -21.24 5.83 37.22
CA GLN A 482 -21.44 6.05 38.67
C GLN A 482 -22.75 6.79 38.99
N LEU A 483 -23.26 7.54 38.00
CA LEU A 483 -24.48 8.36 38.11
C LEU A 483 -25.69 7.65 37.48
N GLN A 484 -25.50 6.44 36.98
CA GLN A 484 -26.55 5.56 36.47
C GLN A 484 -27.09 4.69 37.61
N THR A 485 -28.41 4.71 37.81
CA THR A 485 -29.11 3.83 38.75
C THR A 485 -29.75 2.61 38.09
N ASP A 486 -29.78 2.57 36.74
CA ASP A 486 -30.38 1.50 35.95
C ASP A 486 -29.33 0.51 35.45
N HIS A 487 -29.61 -0.78 35.57
CA HIS A 487 -28.70 -1.86 35.13
C HIS A 487 -28.41 -1.88 33.63
N THR A 488 -29.24 -1.23 32.80
CA THR A 488 -28.99 -1.08 31.36
C THR A 488 -29.19 0.39 30.95
N PRO A 489 -28.09 1.14 30.73
CA PRO A 489 -28.14 2.50 30.23
C PRO A 489 -28.98 2.64 28.95
N VAL A 490 -29.97 3.55 28.97
CA VAL A 490 -30.80 3.87 27.79
C VAL A 490 -29.96 4.24 26.56
N HIS A 491 -28.80 4.89 26.77
CA HIS A 491 -27.83 5.21 25.73
C HIS A 491 -27.27 3.96 24.99
N LEU A 492 -27.12 2.83 25.68
CA LEU A 492 -26.71 1.57 25.04
C LEU A 492 -27.86 0.93 24.26
N ALA A 493 -29.11 1.06 24.72
CA ALA A 493 -30.29 0.62 23.97
C ALA A 493 -30.54 1.43 22.68
N LEU A 494 -29.98 2.66 22.57
CA LEU A 494 -29.97 3.41 21.31
C LEU A 494 -28.98 2.81 20.28
N LEU A 495 -27.89 2.18 20.74
CA LEU A 495 -26.97 1.46 19.84
C LEU A 495 -27.68 0.29 19.17
N ASP A 496 -28.57 -0.41 19.88
CA ASP A 496 -29.34 -1.53 19.31
C ASP A 496 -30.29 -1.08 18.18
N GLU A 497 -30.97 0.07 18.29
CA GLU A 497 -31.78 0.62 17.18
C GLU A 497 -30.90 1.10 16.01
N ILE A 498 -29.75 1.72 16.29
CA ILE A 498 -28.78 2.14 15.27
C ILE A 498 -28.27 0.92 14.49
N CYS A 499 -27.90 -0.16 15.16
CA CYS A 499 -27.51 -1.43 14.56
C CYS A 499 -28.65 -2.07 13.76
N THR A 500 -29.89 -1.93 14.20
CA THR A 500 -31.07 -2.47 13.50
C THR A 500 -31.36 -1.70 12.22
N CYS A 501 -31.14 -0.39 12.20
CA CYS A 501 -31.42 0.46 11.03
C CYS A 501 -30.25 0.59 10.04
N HIS A 502 -28.98 0.59 10.49
CA HIS A 502 -27.85 1.10 9.68
C HIS A 502 -26.61 0.19 9.67
N GLN A 503 -26.54 -0.71 8.69
CA GLN A 503 -25.37 -1.57 8.46
C GLN A 503 -24.04 -0.81 8.28
N LEU A 504 -24.08 0.42 7.73
CA LEU A 504 -22.87 1.26 7.52
C LEU A 504 -22.36 1.96 8.79
N LEU A 505 -23.02 1.75 9.93
CA LEU A 505 -22.58 2.22 11.25
C LEU A 505 -22.10 1.07 12.16
N HIS A 506 -22.25 -0.19 11.72
CA HIS A 506 -21.82 -1.38 12.47
C HIS A 506 -20.33 -1.36 12.90
N PRO A 507 -19.35 -0.96 12.06
CA PRO A 507 -17.95 -0.83 12.49
C PRO A 507 -17.78 0.18 13.64
N GLN A 508 -18.43 1.34 13.53
CA GLN A 508 -18.34 2.43 14.51
C GLN A 508 -19.02 2.06 15.84
N VAL A 509 -20.13 1.31 15.80
CA VAL A 509 -20.74 0.78 17.03
C VAL A 509 -19.85 -0.29 17.66
N LEU A 510 -19.26 -1.21 16.88
CA LEU A 510 -18.32 -2.20 17.44
C LEU A 510 -17.10 -1.51 18.06
N GLN A 511 -16.53 -0.50 17.40
CA GLN A 511 -15.42 0.28 17.94
C GLN A 511 -15.77 0.94 19.28
N LEU A 512 -16.98 1.48 19.43
CA LEU A 512 -17.46 2.03 20.70
C LEU A 512 -17.66 0.95 21.78
N LEU A 513 -18.26 -0.19 21.43
CA LEU A 513 -18.46 -1.30 22.37
C LEU A 513 -17.13 -1.89 22.85
N ILE A 514 -16.15 -2.06 21.96
CA ILE A 514 -14.77 -2.46 22.30
C ILE A 514 -14.12 -1.43 23.22
N LYS A 515 -14.16 -0.14 22.88
CA LYS A 515 -13.62 0.95 23.69
C LYS A 515 -14.18 0.93 25.12
N LEU A 516 -15.49 0.76 25.28
CA LEU A 516 -16.14 0.68 26.59
C LEU A 516 -15.79 -0.63 27.33
N PHE A 517 -15.66 -1.75 26.62
CA PHE A 517 -15.30 -3.06 27.21
C PHE A 517 -13.84 -3.13 27.67
N GLU A 518 -12.91 -2.46 26.97
CA GLU A 518 -11.49 -2.36 27.34
C GLU A 518 -11.21 -1.24 28.36
N THR A 519 -12.16 -0.34 28.62
CA THR A 519 -12.00 0.72 29.64
C THR A 519 -12.13 0.15 31.06
N GLU A 520 -11.14 0.42 31.91
CA GLU A 520 -11.15 0.06 33.33
C GLU A 520 -11.99 1.06 34.15
N HIS A 521 -13.15 0.61 34.63
CA HIS A 521 -14.08 1.42 35.42
C HIS A 521 -13.73 1.34 36.91
N SER A 522 -12.52 1.79 37.27
CA SER A 522 -11.88 1.67 38.60
C SER A 522 -12.61 2.31 39.78
N GLN A 523 -13.78 2.92 39.55
CA GLN A 523 -14.63 3.56 40.56
C GLN A 523 -16.03 2.91 40.67
N LEU A 524 -16.25 1.76 40.01
CA LEU A 524 -17.38 0.85 40.18
C LEU A 524 -16.93 -0.39 40.97
N ASP A 525 -17.84 -1.08 41.66
CA ASP A 525 -17.53 -2.36 42.28
C ASP A 525 -17.21 -3.46 41.25
N VAL A 526 -16.48 -4.50 41.65
CA VAL A 526 -16.12 -5.64 40.79
C VAL A 526 -17.37 -6.34 40.22
N MET A 527 -18.46 -6.42 40.99
CA MET A 527 -19.72 -7.00 40.48
C MET A 527 -20.38 -6.08 39.44
N GLU A 528 -20.42 -4.77 39.69
CA GLU A 528 -20.96 -3.77 38.76
C GLU A 528 -20.18 -3.74 37.44
N GLN A 529 -18.85 -3.85 37.51
CA GLN A 529 -17.99 -3.98 36.33
C GLN A 529 -18.27 -5.26 35.53
N LEU A 530 -18.58 -6.37 36.20
CA LEU A 530 -18.90 -7.64 35.54
C LEU A 530 -20.25 -7.57 34.81
N GLU A 531 -21.30 -7.06 35.47
CA GLU A 531 -22.62 -6.89 34.85
C GLU A 531 -22.62 -5.83 33.74
N LEU A 532 -21.83 -4.76 33.87
CA LEU A 532 -21.60 -3.81 32.77
C LEU A 532 -20.93 -4.48 31.57
N LYS A 533 -19.93 -5.35 31.79
CA LYS A 533 -19.27 -6.08 30.69
C LYS A 533 -20.19 -7.12 30.03
N LYS A 534 -21.07 -7.80 30.77
CA LYS A 534 -22.17 -8.58 30.16
C LYS A 534 -23.09 -7.69 29.32
N THR A 535 -23.56 -6.58 29.90
CA THR A 535 -24.46 -5.63 29.23
C THR A 535 -23.89 -5.09 27.92
N LEU A 536 -22.55 -4.95 27.79
CA LEU A 536 -21.85 -4.61 26.55
C LEU A 536 -21.75 -5.79 25.57
N LEU A 537 -21.53 -7.02 26.06
CA LEU A 537 -21.54 -8.24 25.25
C LEU A 537 -22.93 -8.50 24.64
N ASP A 538 -24.03 -8.26 25.35
CA ASP A 538 -25.39 -8.33 24.79
C ASP A 538 -25.54 -7.46 23.52
N ARG A 539 -24.98 -6.24 23.55
CA ARG A 539 -25.00 -5.32 22.39
C ARG A 539 -24.17 -5.87 21.25
N MET A 540 -23.06 -6.56 21.57
CA MET A 540 -22.25 -7.29 20.57
C MET A 540 -23.01 -8.51 19.99
N VAL A 541 -23.77 -9.24 20.80
CA VAL A 541 -24.65 -10.35 20.34
C VAL A 541 -25.80 -9.83 19.48
N HIS A 542 -26.42 -8.71 19.84
CA HIS A 542 -27.42 -8.05 18.99
C HIS A 542 -26.81 -7.54 17.68
N LEU A 543 -25.63 -6.91 17.70
CA LEU A 543 -24.90 -6.50 16.49
C LEU A 543 -24.56 -7.71 15.59
N LEU A 544 -24.15 -8.83 16.18
CA LEU A 544 -23.96 -10.12 15.51
C LEU A 544 -25.28 -10.59 14.86
N SER A 545 -26.42 -10.48 15.56
CA SER A 545 -27.75 -10.81 15.03
C SER A 545 -28.20 -9.92 13.85
N ARG A 546 -27.61 -8.74 13.68
CA ARG A 546 -27.81 -7.86 12.50
C ARG A 546 -26.83 -8.12 11.35
N GLY A 547 -26.03 -9.19 11.44
CA GLY A 547 -25.18 -9.69 10.35
C GLY A 547 -23.71 -9.30 10.42
N TYR A 548 -23.29 -8.47 11.39
CA TYR A 548 -21.89 -8.06 11.54
C TYR A 548 -21.05 -9.09 12.32
N VAL A 549 -21.17 -10.36 11.93
CA VAL A 549 -20.73 -11.53 12.72
C VAL A 549 -19.22 -11.63 12.85
N LEU A 550 -18.49 -11.61 11.72
CA LEU A 550 -17.07 -11.99 11.68
C LEU A 550 -16.18 -11.05 12.53
N PRO A 551 -16.33 -9.71 12.49
CA PRO A 551 -15.51 -8.80 13.30
C PRO A 551 -15.78 -8.93 14.81
N VAL A 552 -17.04 -9.18 15.19
CA VAL A 552 -17.41 -9.41 16.60
C VAL A 552 -16.76 -10.70 17.12
N VAL A 553 -16.89 -11.81 16.40
CA VAL A 553 -16.27 -13.09 16.80
C VAL A 553 -14.74 -13.00 16.77
N GLY A 554 -14.17 -12.31 15.77
CA GLY A 554 -12.74 -12.02 15.69
C GLY A 554 -12.22 -11.22 16.90
N TYR A 555 -12.99 -10.26 17.40
CA TYR A 555 -12.66 -9.53 18.63
C TYR A 555 -12.68 -10.44 19.87
N ILE A 556 -13.75 -11.21 20.09
CA ILE A 556 -13.85 -12.11 21.25
C ILE A 556 -12.75 -13.19 21.22
N ARG A 557 -12.40 -13.70 20.03
CA ARG A 557 -11.26 -14.61 19.85
C ARG A 557 -9.92 -13.93 20.21
N LYS A 558 -9.71 -12.68 19.79
CA LYS A 558 -8.52 -11.87 20.12
C LYS A 558 -8.39 -11.59 21.63
N CYS A 559 -9.50 -11.46 22.35
CA CYS A 559 -9.52 -11.40 23.82
C CYS A 559 -9.09 -12.73 24.46
N LEU A 560 -9.59 -13.86 23.94
CA LEU A 560 -9.19 -15.20 24.41
C LEU A 560 -7.70 -15.47 24.17
N GLU A 561 -7.20 -15.20 22.96
CA GLU A 561 -5.78 -15.40 22.59
C GLU A 561 -4.83 -14.49 23.37
N LYS A 562 -5.29 -13.30 23.80
CA LYS A 562 -4.52 -12.38 24.66
C LYS A 562 -4.55 -12.71 26.15
N LEU A 563 -5.47 -13.56 26.61
CA LEU A 563 -5.73 -13.84 28.04
C LEU A 563 -5.96 -12.58 28.91
N ASN A 564 -6.47 -11.50 28.31
CA ASN A 564 -6.67 -10.20 28.97
C ASN A 564 -8.12 -9.97 29.47
N THR A 565 -8.97 -10.97 29.33
CA THR A 565 -10.42 -10.92 29.59
C THR A 565 -10.83 -12.15 30.39
N ASP A 566 -11.75 -12.01 31.34
CA ASP A 566 -12.25 -13.14 32.11
C ASP A 566 -12.95 -14.18 31.21
N ILE A 567 -12.60 -15.45 31.42
CA ILE A 567 -13.19 -16.61 30.77
C ILE A 567 -14.70 -16.67 31.04
N SER A 568 -15.18 -16.16 32.20
CA SER A 568 -16.61 -16.08 32.52
C SER A 568 -17.40 -15.21 31.52
N LEU A 569 -16.82 -14.10 31.06
CA LEU A 569 -17.41 -13.18 30.09
C LEU A 569 -17.39 -13.76 28.67
N ILE A 570 -16.29 -14.43 28.29
CA ILE A 570 -16.19 -15.10 26.98
C ILE A 570 -17.19 -16.26 26.91
N ARG A 571 -17.34 -17.02 28.01
CA ARG A 571 -18.35 -18.07 28.17
C ARG A 571 -19.76 -17.53 28.08
N TYR A 572 -20.06 -16.41 28.74
CA TYR A 572 -21.36 -15.73 28.64
C TYR A 572 -21.72 -15.40 27.18
N PHE A 573 -20.82 -14.71 26.47
CA PHE A 573 -21.00 -14.41 25.04
C PHE A 573 -21.22 -15.67 24.20
N VAL A 574 -20.46 -16.75 24.44
CA VAL A 574 -20.62 -18.01 23.70
C VAL A 574 -21.98 -18.68 23.96
N THR A 575 -22.51 -18.61 25.18
CA THR A 575 -23.85 -19.11 25.52
C THR A 575 -24.93 -18.31 24.78
N GLU A 576 -24.95 -16.99 24.94
CA GLU A 576 -25.93 -16.10 24.28
C GLU A 576 -25.88 -16.22 22.74
N VAL A 577 -24.70 -16.41 22.14
CA VAL A 577 -24.57 -16.68 20.71
C VAL A 577 -25.14 -18.05 20.32
N LEU A 578 -24.87 -19.11 21.08
CA LEU A 578 -25.38 -20.45 20.77
C LEU A 578 -26.91 -20.52 20.85
N ASP A 579 -27.54 -19.80 21.78
CA ASP A 579 -28.99 -19.79 21.95
C ASP A 579 -29.75 -19.03 20.83
N VAL A 580 -29.07 -18.17 20.05
CA VAL A 580 -29.69 -17.38 18.96
C VAL A 580 -29.30 -17.82 17.54
N ILE A 581 -28.31 -18.71 17.36
CA ILE A 581 -27.90 -19.19 16.03
C ILE A 581 -28.51 -20.54 15.66
N ALA A 582 -28.72 -20.75 14.36
CA ALA A 582 -29.14 -22.04 13.81
C ALA A 582 -28.39 -22.34 12.50
N PRO A 583 -28.28 -23.63 12.10
CA PRO A 583 -27.70 -24.01 10.81
C PRO A 583 -28.57 -23.57 9.62
N PRO A 584 -28.01 -23.43 8.40
CA PRO A 584 -26.64 -23.79 8.01
C PRO A 584 -25.60 -22.72 8.39
N TYR A 585 -24.46 -23.16 8.91
CA TYR A 585 -23.33 -22.29 9.24
C TYR A 585 -22.40 -22.09 8.03
N THR A 586 -21.88 -20.88 7.85
CA THR A 586 -20.85 -20.58 6.84
C THR A 586 -19.48 -21.08 7.29
N SER A 587 -18.61 -21.43 6.33
CA SER A 587 -17.23 -21.86 6.57
C SER A 587 -16.43 -20.92 7.47
N ASP A 588 -16.65 -19.62 7.32
CA ASP A 588 -15.76 -18.58 7.86
C ASP A 588 -16.14 -18.28 9.31
N PHE A 589 -17.44 -18.27 9.61
CA PHE A 589 -17.96 -18.30 10.98
C PHE A 589 -17.47 -19.55 11.74
N VAL A 590 -17.56 -20.75 11.14
CA VAL A 590 -17.07 -21.99 11.79
C VAL A 590 -15.56 -21.92 12.06
N GLN A 591 -14.75 -21.40 11.13
CA GLN A 591 -13.30 -21.23 11.30
C GLN A 591 -12.92 -20.22 12.40
N LEU A 592 -13.75 -19.20 12.66
CA LEU A 592 -13.53 -18.23 13.72
C LEU A 592 -14.08 -18.68 15.09
N PHE A 593 -15.25 -19.31 15.12
CA PHE A 593 -15.98 -19.65 16.34
C PHE A 593 -15.59 -21.01 16.94
N LEU A 594 -15.28 -22.02 16.11
CA LEU A 594 -14.89 -23.35 16.59
C LEU A 594 -13.65 -23.34 17.51
N PRO A 595 -12.57 -22.58 17.25
CA PRO A 595 -11.42 -22.50 18.15
C PRO A 595 -11.73 -21.91 19.54
N ILE A 596 -12.80 -21.12 19.66
CA ILE A 596 -13.28 -20.61 20.96
C ILE A 596 -13.96 -21.74 21.74
N LEU A 597 -14.76 -22.57 21.05
CA LEU A 597 -15.47 -23.72 21.61
C LEU A 597 -14.60 -24.95 21.89
N GLU A 598 -13.45 -25.10 21.23
CA GLU A 598 -12.49 -26.17 21.51
C GLU A 598 -11.62 -25.87 22.77
N ASN A 599 -11.84 -24.75 23.46
CA ASN A 599 -11.27 -24.47 24.78
C ASN A 599 -12.17 -25.01 25.91
N ASP A 600 -11.72 -26.07 26.59
CA ASP A 600 -12.48 -26.73 27.66
C ASP A 600 -12.85 -25.82 28.84
N SER A 601 -12.09 -24.74 29.11
CA SER A 601 -12.42 -23.78 30.18
C SER A 601 -13.68 -22.95 29.90
N ILE A 602 -14.06 -22.86 28.61
CA ILE A 602 -15.32 -22.28 28.16
C ILE A 602 -16.35 -23.39 28.05
N ALA A 603 -16.13 -24.34 27.14
CA ALA A 603 -17.12 -25.36 26.78
C ALA A 603 -17.52 -26.28 27.93
N GLY A 604 -16.58 -26.68 28.80
CA GLY A 604 -16.80 -27.67 29.86
C GLY A 604 -17.80 -27.28 30.95
N THR A 605 -18.37 -26.07 30.88
CA THR A 605 -19.42 -25.58 31.78
C THR A 605 -20.68 -25.08 31.06
N ILE A 606 -20.67 -25.05 29.72
CA ILE A 606 -21.86 -24.77 28.88
C ILE A 606 -22.59 -26.08 28.55
N ARG A 607 -21.89 -27.23 28.59
CA ARG A 607 -22.50 -28.57 28.48
C ARG A 607 -23.45 -28.81 29.66
N ALA A 608 -24.74 -28.57 29.45
CA ALA A 608 -25.79 -28.82 30.44
C ALA A 608 -25.95 -30.32 30.73
N GLU A 609 -26.32 -30.66 31.97
CA GLU A 609 -26.62 -32.04 32.40
C GLU A 609 -28.02 -32.51 31.92
N GLY A 610 -28.34 -32.29 30.64
CA GLY A 610 -29.66 -32.52 30.05
C GLY A 610 -29.63 -32.95 28.58
N GLU A 611 -30.80 -33.12 27.96
CA GLU A 611 -30.94 -33.74 26.63
C GLU A 611 -30.42 -32.89 25.44
N HIS A 612 -30.08 -31.61 25.66
CA HIS A 612 -29.68 -30.68 24.60
C HIS A 612 -28.37 -29.95 24.97
N ASP A 613 -27.24 -30.48 24.50
CA ASP A 613 -25.93 -29.81 24.58
C ASP A 613 -25.69 -28.99 23.29
N PRO A 614 -25.84 -27.65 23.32
CA PRO A 614 -25.68 -26.82 22.12
C PRO A 614 -24.23 -26.77 21.63
N VAL A 615 -23.24 -27.00 22.51
CA VAL A 615 -21.83 -27.07 22.13
C VAL A 615 -21.55 -28.37 21.36
N ALA A 616 -22.05 -29.51 21.85
CA ALA A 616 -21.94 -30.78 21.13
C ALA A 616 -22.74 -30.76 19.82
N GLU A 617 -23.89 -30.10 19.77
CA GLU A 617 -24.67 -29.92 18.54
C GLU A 617 -23.91 -29.04 17.52
N PHE A 618 -23.37 -27.89 17.94
CA PHE A 618 -22.58 -27.02 17.07
C PHE A 618 -21.34 -27.72 16.54
N ILE A 619 -20.58 -28.39 17.41
CA ILE A 619 -19.38 -29.16 17.04
C ILE A 619 -19.75 -30.33 16.12
N GLY A 620 -20.84 -31.04 16.40
CA GLY A 620 -21.34 -32.13 15.56
C GLY A 620 -21.69 -31.67 14.15
N LYS A 621 -22.51 -30.61 14.03
CA LYS A 621 -22.90 -30.04 12.73
C LYS A 621 -21.70 -29.41 11.98
N SER A 622 -20.77 -28.78 12.70
CA SER A 622 -19.53 -28.26 12.13
C SER A 622 -18.59 -29.38 11.64
N ARG A 623 -18.53 -30.53 12.33
CA ARG A 623 -17.73 -31.70 11.94
C ARG A 623 -18.39 -32.58 10.86
N VAL A 624 -19.62 -32.26 10.43
CA VAL A 624 -20.17 -32.70 9.13
C VAL A 624 -19.63 -31.84 7.96
N PHE A 625 -19.11 -30.63 8.24
CA PHE A 625 -18.56 -29.68 7.26
C PHE A 625 -17.00 -29.51 7.19
N PRO A 626 -16.15 -30.54 7.34
CA PRO A 626 -14.72 -30.41 7.04
C PRO A 626 -14.32 -30.92 5.65
N SER A 627 -13.49 -30.13 4.94
CA SER A 627 -12.60 -30.55 3.84
C SER A 627 -13.18 -30.85 2.44
N PHE A 628 -13.97 -29.93 1.86
CA PHE A 628 -13.95 -29.72 0.39
C PHE A 628 -12.66 -29.01 -0.07
N GLY A 629 -11.50 -29.53 0.36
CA GLY A 629 -10.20 -29.04 -0.09
C GLY A 629 -9.95 -29.42 -1.56
N PRO A 630 -9.15 -28.63 -2.32
CA PRO A 630 -9.00 -28.79 -3.76
C PRO A 630 -8.47 -30.18 -4.20
N LYS A 631 -7.82 -30.92 -3.29
CA LYS A 631 -7.32 -32.30 -3.52
C LYS A 631 -8.43 -33.35 -3.78
N ARG A 632 -9.71 -33.07 -3.53
CA ARG A 632 -10.84 -33.95 -3.96
C ARG A 632 -11.48 -33.54 -5.28
N MET A 633 -11.38 -32.27 -5.69
CA MET A 633 -11.92 -31.78 -6.96
C MET A 633 -11.33 -32.57 -8.15
N GLY A 634 -10.02 -32.83 -8.13
CA GLY A 634 -9.33 -33.61 -9.17
C GLY A 634 -9.79 -35.06 -9.33
N ARG A 635 -10.46 -35.66 -8.32
CA ARG A 635 -11.06 -37.01 -8.45
C ARG A 635 -12.50 -36.98 -8.95
N LEU A 636 -13.29 -35.96 -8.61
CA LEU A 636 -14.64 -35.78 -9.18
C LEU A 636 -14.59 -35.34 -10.66
N ILE A 637 -13.66 -34.45 -11.02
CA ILE A 637 -13.43 -34.04 -12.42
C ILE A 637 -13.10 -35.26 -13.30
N SER A 638 -12.28 -36.19 -12.81
CA SER A 638 -11.87 -37.39 -13.57
C SER A 638 -13.07 -38.26 -14.02
N TYR A 639 -14.12 -38.38 -13.21
CA TYR A 639 -15.34 -39.11 -13.58
C TYR A 639 -16.37 -38.27 -14.35
N ALA A 640 -16.22 -36.94 -14.41
CA ALA A 640 -17.13 -36.04 -15.12
C ALA A 640 -16.75 -35.79 -16.61
N VAL A 641 -15.50 -36.05 -17.00
CA VAL A 641 -15.00 -35.84 -18.38
C VAL A 641 -15.88 -36.45 -19.50
N PRO A 642 -16.48 -37.66 -19.34
CA PRO A 642 -17.32 -38.23 -20.40
C PRO A 642 -18.60 -37.44 -20.69
N ILE A 643 -19.17 -36.77 -19.68
CA ILE A 643 -20.51 -36.17 -19.75
C ILE A 643 -20.46 -34.79 -20.43
N PHE A 644 -19.45 -33.98 -20.14
CA PHE A 644 -19.30 -32.65 -20.77
C PHE A 644 -19.00 -32.71 -22.27
N LYS A 645 -18.46 -33.83 -22.79
CA LYS A 645 -18.27 -34.02 -24.23
C LYS A 645 -19.58 -34.20 -25.02
N TRP A 646 -20.69 -34.60 -24.38
CA TRP A 646 -21.98 -34.71 -25.07
C TRP A 646 -22.66 -33.34 -25.27
N PHE A 647 -22.62 -32.46 -24.27
CA PHE A 647 -23.28 -31.15 -24.36
C PHE A 647 -22.64 -30.20 -25.37
N SER A 648 -21.30 -30.24 -25.53
CA SER A 648 -20.59 -29.35 -26.44
C SER A 648 -20.90 -29.61 -27.93
N VAL A 649 -21.25 -30.85 -28.30
CA VAL A 649 -21.67 -31.19 -29.67
C VAL A 649 -23.09 -30.70 -29.98
N SER A 650 -23.99 -30.74 -28.99
CA SER A 650 -25.41 -30.39 -29.21
C SER A 650 -25.65 -28.90 -29.43
N TRP A 651 -24.75 -28.01 -28.97
CA TRP A 651 -24.89 -26.56 -29.17
C TRP A 651 -24.41 -26.12 -30.56
N TYR A 652 -23.33 -26.72 -31.07
CA TYR A 652 -22.76 -26.38 -32.39
C TYR A 652 -23.69 -26.70 -33.56
N CYS A 653 -24.60 -27.66 -33.41
CA CYS A 653 -25.64 -27.94 -34.41
C CYS A 653 -26.81 -26.93 -34.39
N TYR A 654 -26.98 -26.14 -33.31
CA TYR A 654 -28.16 -25.30 -33.15
C TYR A 654 -28.04 -23.93 -33.84
N ASP A 655 -26.84 -23.32 -33.85
CA ASP A 655 -26.61 -22.05 -34.57
C ASP A 655 -26.52 -22.23 -36.10
N VAL A 656 -26.00 -23.36 -36.59
CA VAL A 656 -25.88 -23.63 -38.03
C VAL A 656 -27.26 -23.74 -38.72
N CYS A 657 -28.28 -24.20 -37.99
CA CYS A 657 -29.67 -24.27 -38.49
C CYS A 657 -30.44 -22.94 -38.40
N ARG A 658 -29.77 -21.81 -38.08
CA ARG A 658 -30.41 -20.48 -37.94
C ARG A 658 -29.91 -19.43 -38.95
N GLN A 659 -29.12 -19.84 -39.95
CA GLN A 659 -28.67 -19.01 -41.08
C GLN A 659 -28.88 -19.69 -42.44
N GLN A 660 -30.05 -20.33 -42.61
CA GLN A 660 -30.66 -20.68 -43.91
C GLN A 660 -32.14 -20.28 -43.89
#